data_AF-A0A929WAE1-F1
#
_entry.id   AF-A0A929WAE1-F1
#
_cell.length_a   1.000
_cell.length_b   1.000
_cell.length_c   1.000
_cell.angle_alpha   90.00
_cell.angle_beta   90.00
_cell.angle_gamma   90.00
#
_symmetry.space_group_name_H-M   'P 1'
#
loop_
_entity.id
_entity.type
_entity.pdbx_description
1 polymer ?
#
loop_
_entity_poly.entity_id
_entity_poly.type
_entity_poly.pdbx_seq_one_letter_code
_entity_poly.pdbx_strand_id
1 'polypeptide(L)'
;RDHYDGWMTQLPNVLSGVKINRIEVWITNTSAVTDNTRNLVALTDLGEAKHIKNAHWTAANPTAVPANTANNEYATLTGSLPAVRDITQTGTQLDGIGMTGGDDYEKIESARLLSPSEYRLNADLGYLSLRTALQPDQVLAVAFEYTYKGENYQVGEFSTDLKDNTRSLIVKSLKNTACTPRQGNWALMMRNVYSLGATDVQRERFMLDVKYLSDTTGVYLSYLPIPSMKDQRLLTVMGLDRLDNNARRVPNGYFDFVEGYTVDAASGRVFFPVVEPFGRNLIKAIGDTALARQFAYTELYDSTHTVAKQIAEHNKFRISGKFKATKADEIQLNTTGIPQGSVVVRAGGQLLTEGTDYTVDYNAGTVKILNKSILDAGTPVSCSVESNADYGMQRKTMFGVDFQYDVSKRFQVGGTLMHLGEQPLTSKVAMGSEPLNNTIWGLNMAWKTQSQWLTDLVNRLPFVHTTTPSNINFTAEFAQLIAGRNTGAQGNASYIDDFENAKTDIDISTPQQWTISSTPSMFAESQLTNNVRYGYNRALLAWYVIDPLFTRRSSSLTPGYIKNDVQQLSDPRVREIYASDLYPNKSLNYKDAATLPVLNLAFYPNERGPYNLDPSLDSDGKLRNPAQRWGGMMRRIETSDFDAANVEYVEFWMMDPFTEINGKVPNYTGDLYFNLGEISEDVLKDGRKFYESGLPTDGDRSQVAETAWGLVPTQNAVTYAFNTSSDARRRQDVGYNGLTSEEERTFGAYADYLRTIRPNVRPAVYDSIAQHPSGDQYYYFRGKNWDEQRASILERYKYINNPNGNSAAADGETYASAYKTTPDVEDINQDFTLNEYEKYYQYRVRIDPTAMQVGQNYIVDMRTVNSKTRDGKSPATKWY
;
A
#
# COMPACT_ATOMS: atom_id res chain seq x y z
N ARG A 1 26.81 6.71 2.77
CA ARG A 1 26.66 6.08 1.42
C ARG A 1 27.94 6.12 0.59
N ASP A 2 28.46 7.29 0.20
CA ASP A 2 29.58 7.43 -0.75
C ASP A 2 30.85 6.62 -0.43
N HIS A 3 31.11 6.33 0.85
CA HIS A 3 32.28 5.59 1.29
C HIS A 3 32.08 4.06 1.38
N TYR A 4 30.86 3.55 1.22
CA TYR A 4 30.52 2.14 1.46
C TYR A 4 31.36 1.17 0.62
N ASP A 5 31.44 1.39 -0.69
CA ASP A 5 32.24 0.55 -1.61
C ASP A 5 33.71 0.48 -1.16
N GLY A 6 34.28 1.64 -0.80
CA GLY A 6 35.67 1.77 -0.35
C GLY A 6 35.92 1.04 0.96
N TRP A 7 35.00 1.16 1.92
CA TRP A 7 35.09 0.52 3.23
C TRP A 7 35.00 -1.01 3.18
N MET A 8 34.32 -1.55 2.17
CA MET A 8 34.17 -2.99 1.96
C MET A 8 35.21 -3.63 1.03
N THR A 9 36.17 -2.86 0.50
CA THR A 9 37.24 -3.41 -0.39
C THR A 9 38.11 -4.48 0.28
N GLN A 10 38.18 -4.45 1.60
CA GLN A 10 39.18 -5.14 2.40
C GLN A 10 38.62 -6.20 3.36
N LEU A 11 37.37 -6.63 3.13
CA LEU A 11 36.73 -7.71 3.89
C LEU A 11 37.69 -8.90 4.08
N PRO A 12 37.66 -9.57 5.25
CA PRO A 12 36.76 -9.34 6.39
C PRO A 12 37.10 -8.11 7.24
N ASN A 13 38.19 -7.39 6.97
CA ASN A 13 38.53 -6.16 7.69
C ASN A 13 37.83 -4.93 7.07
N VAL A 14 37.15 -4.13 7.88
CA VAL A 14 36.39 -2.95 7.43
C VAL A 14 37.22 -1.68 7.61
N LEU A 15 37.32 -0.85 6.57
CA LEU A 15 38.16 0.36 6.57
C LEU A 15 37.46 1.64 7.03
N SER A 16 36.24 1.55 7.58
CA SER A 16 35.43 2.75 7.83
C SER A 16 36.06 3.71 8.84
N GLY A 17 36.64 3.17 9.92
CA GLY A 17 37.10 3.97 11.06
C GLY A 17 35.96 4.72 11.77
N VAL A 18 34.71 4.40 11.45
CA VAL A 18 33.48 4.97 12.00
C VAL A 18 32.89 3.99 12.99
N LYS A 19 32.39 4.49 14.12
CA LYS A 19 31.55 3.72 15.04
C LYS A 19 30.33 4.55 15.45
N ILE A 20 29.14 4.10 15.09
CA ILE A 20 27.89 4.70 15.62
C ILE A 20 27.74 4.26 17.07
N ASN A 21 27.70 5.25 17.97
CA ASN A 21 27.61 5.06 19.40
C ASN A 21 26.14 5.01 19.86
N ARG A 22 25.30 5.87 19.26
CA ARG A 22 23.88 6.01 19.59
C ARG A 22 23.08 6.38 18.35
N ILE A 23 21.86 5.86 18.25
CA ILE A 23 20.88 6.22 17.23
C ILE A 23 19.47 6.25 17.85
N GLU A 24 18.67 7.22 17.45
CA GLU A 24 17.21 7.23 17.62
C GLU A 24 16.58 7.22 16.22
N VAL A 25 15.66 6.28 16.00
CA VAL A 25 14.98 6.11 14.71
C VAL A 25 13.50 6.41 14.90
N TRP A 26 12.98 7.34 14.13
CA TRP A 26 11.62 7.83 14.23
C TRP A 26 10.82 7.51 12.97
N ILE A 27 9.56 7.15 13.16
CA ILE A 27 8.61 6.83 12.09
C ILE A 27 7.27 7.55 12.32
N THR A 28 6.54 7.85 11.25
CA THR A 28 5.13 8.30 11.33
C THR A 28 4.30 7.32 12.18
N ASN A 29 3.46 7.85 13.07
CA ASN A 29 2.74 7.07 14.05
C ASN A 29 1.36 6.63 13.55
N THR A 30 1.30 5.53 12.82
CA THR A 30 0.03 4.96 12.32
C THR A 30 -0.72 4.08 13.32
N SER A 31 -0.11 3.83 14.49
CA SER A 31 -0.60 2.85 15.47
C SER A 31 -1.15 3.47 16.76
N ALA A 32 -1.39 4.79 16.77
CA ALA A 32 -1.90 5.51 17.94
C ALA A 32 -1.07 5.32 19.23
N VAL A 33 0.25 5.11 19.09
CA VAL A 33 1.13 4.89 20.25
C VAL A 33 1.32 6.20 20.98
N THR A 34 1.22 6.20 22.31
CA THR A 34 1.31 7.40 23.16
C THR A 34 2.65 7.56 23.87
N ASP A 35 3.40 6.47 23.98
CA ASP A 35 4.65 6.44 24.73
C ASP A 35 5.84 6.68 23.80
N ASN A 36 6.82 7.45 24.29
CA ASN A 36 8.05 7.80 23.56
C ASN A 36 7.78 8.44 22.18
N THR A 37 6.78 9.31 22.10
CA THR A 37 6.47 10.09 20.90
C THR A 37 7.01 11.51 20.97
N ARG A 38 7.36 12.09 19.81
CA ARG A 38 7.84 13.48 19.71
C ARG A 38 7.34 14.15 18.43
N ASN A 39 7.16 15.46 18.49
CA ASN A 39 7.03 16.29 17.30
C ASN A 39 8.40 16.42 16.64
N LEU A 40 8.46 16.29 15.31
CA LEU A 40 9.70 16.29 14.54
C LEU A 40 9.62 17.25 13.36
N VAL A 41 10.76 17.90 13.09
CA VAL A 41 11.06 18.53 11.79
C VAL A 41 12.20 17.72 11.18
N ALA A 42 11.86 16.85 10.23
CA ALA A 42 12.79 15.97 9.55
C ALA A 42 13.32 16.63 8.29
N LEU A 43 14.60 16.96 8.26
CA LEU A 43 15.23 17.76 7.21
C LEU A 43 15.99 16.86 6.22
N THR A 44 15.87 17.16 4.92
CA THR A 44 16.54 16.41 3.86
C THR A 44 18.04 16.69 3.80
N ASP A 45 18.48 17.93 4.03
CA ASP A 45 19.89 18.34 3.89
C ASP A 45 20.70 18.30 5.19
N LEU A 46 20.06 17.98 6.33
CA LEU A 46 20.73 18.01 7.63
C LEU A 46 21.92 17.05 7.65
N GLY A 47 23.09 17.56 8.04
CA GLY A 47 24.32 16.77 8.07
C GLY A 47 24.97 16.52 6.70
N GLU A 48 24.45 17.07 5.60
CA GLU A 48 25.08 16.96 4.28
C GLU A 48 26.06 18.11 4.03
N ALA A 49 27.32 17.76 3.75
CA ALA A 49 28.34 18.72 3.32
C ALA A 49 28.55 18.75 1.79
N LYS A 50 28.24 17.65 1.10
CA LYS A 50 28.59 17.43 -0.31
C LYS A 50 27.38 17.40 -1.23
N HIS A 51 26.30 16.77 -0.78
CA HIS A 51 25.07 16.59 -1.56
C HIS A 51 23.95 17.41 -0.93
N ILE A 52 24.07 18.74 -1.02
CA ILE A 52 23.04 19.68 -0.56
C ILE A 52 22.05 19.91 -1.70
N LYS A 53 20.78 19.64 -1.45
CA LYS A 53 19.70 19.76 -2.44
C LYS A 53 19.20 21.20 -2.55
N ASN A 54 18.92 21.85 -1.42
CA ASN A 54 18.38 23.20 -1.40
C ASN A 54 19.51 24.24 -1.49
N ALA A 55 19.43 25.12 -2.49
CA ALA A 55 20.45 26.13 -2.76
C ALA A 55 20.57 27.22 -1.67
N HIS A 56 19.61 27.32 -0.75
CA HIS A 56 19.67 28.21 0.39
C HIS A 56 20.80 27.82 1.38
N TRP A 57 21.15 26.53 1.42
CA TRP A 57 22.17 26.02 2.32
C TRP A 57 23.56 26.06 1.69
N THR A 58 24.54 26.34 2.54
CA THR A 58 25.95 26.39 2.18
C THR A 58 26.73 25.45 3.07
N ALA A 59 27.61 24.67 2.47
CA ALA A 59 28.49 23.75 3.22
C ALA A 59 29.51 24.56 4.02
N ALA A 60 29.75 24.15 5.28
CA ALA A 60 30.82 24.74 6.09
C ALA A 60 32.21 24.40 5.51
N ASN A 61 32.37 23.16 5.05
CA ASN A 61 33.51 22.70 4.26
C ASN A 61 33.07 21.46 3.43
N PRO A 62 33.30 21.41 2.11
CA PRO A 62 32.95 20.24 1.27
C PRO A 62 33.59 18.91 1.69
N THR A 63 34.66 18.93 2.49
CA THR A 63 35.30 17.72 3.04
C THR A 63 34.87 17.41 4.48
N ALA A 64 33.90 18.15 5.04
CA ALA A 64 33.39 17.89 6.37
C ALA A 64 32.68 16.53 6.42
N VAL A 65 32.84 15.82 7.53
CA VAL A 65 32.07 14.62 7.83
C VAL A 65 30.65 15.01 8.25
N PRO A 66 29.65 14.12 8.10
CA PRO A 66 28.28 14.44 8.49
C PRO A 66 28.17 14.86 9.95
N ALA A 67 27.69 16.06 10.21
CA ALA A 67 27.47 16.62 11.54
C ALA A 67 26.44 17.75 11.45
N ASN A 68 25.83 18.16 12.56
CA ASN A 68 24.94 19.34 12.60
C ASN A 68 25.63 20.62 12.07
N THR A 69 26.96 20.67 12.08
CA THR A 69 27.77 21.78 11.57
C THR A 69 28.29 21.56 10.14
N ALA A 70 27.86 20.50 9.44
CA ALA A 70 28.32 20.20 8.08
C ALA A 70 27.90 21.28 7.06
N ASN A 71 26.74 21.90 7.28
CA ASN A 71 26.22 23.04 6.55
C ASN A 71 25.68 24.09 7.54
N ASN A 72 25.16 25.20 7.03
CA ASN A 72 24.56 26.26 7.85
C ASN A 72 23.09 26.02 8.23
N GLU A 73 22.45 24.93 7.82
CA GLU A 73 21.02 24.67 8.01
C GLU A 73 20.63 24.62 9.49
N TYR A 74 21.27 23.75 10.27
CA TYR A 74 20.98 23.60 11.69
C TYR A 74 21.20 24.90 12.48
N ALA A 75 22.28 25.62 12.19
CA ALA A 75 22.61 26.88 12.86
C ALA A 75 21.59 27.99 12.53
N THR A 76 21.12 28.07 11.28
CA THR A 76 20.09 29.02 10.86
C THR A 76 18.75 28.71 11.54
N LEU A 77 18.32 27.43 11.55
CA LEU A 77 17.04 27.04 12.13
C LEU A 77 17.02 27.24 13.65
N THR A 78 18.12 26.92 14.34
CA THR A 78 18.19 27.07 15.81
C THR A 78 18.49 28.48 16.28
N GLY A 79 19.22 29.28 15.48
CA GLY A 79 19.61 30.65 15.83
C GLY A 79 18.65 31.73 15.32
N SER A 80 18.29 31.69 14.03
CA SER A 80 17.52 32.74 13.36
C SER A 80 16.03 32.46 13.27
N LEU A 81 15.62 31.18 13.25
CA LEU A 81 14.22 30.75 13.14
C LEU A 81 13.78 29.85 14.31
N PRO A 82 13.92 30.28 15.57
CA PRO A 82 13.60 29.43 16.72
C PRO A 82 12.12 29.02 16.78
N ALA A 83 11.24 29.74 16.07
CA ALA A 83 9.82 29.41 15.91
C ALA A 83 9.56 28.11 15.13
N VAL A 84 10.54 27.59 14.37
CA VAL A 84 10.46 26.25 13.71
C VAL A 84 10.32 25.12 14.73
N ARG A 85 10.62 25.38 16.01
CA ARG A 85 10.37 24.45 17.12
C ARG A 85 8.89 24.30 17.47
N ASP A 86 8.06 25.27 17.11
CA ASP A 86 6.62 25.15 17.21
C ASP A 86 6.11 24.48 15.94
N ILE A 87 5.54 23.29 16.08
CA ILE A 87 5.05 22.50 14.94
C ILE A 87 3.93 23.25 14.18
N THR A 88 3.19 24.13 14.85
CA THR A 88 2.13 24.93 14.23
C THR A 88 2.68 26.07 13.37
N GLN A 89 3.93 26.51 13.63
CA GLN A 89 4.58 27.61 12.90
C GLN A 89 5.64 27.13 11.91
N THR A 90 6.04 25.86 11.99
CA THR A 90 7.12 25.27 11.17
C THR A 90 6.91 25.56 9.68
N GLY A 91 5.72 25.25 9.15
CA GLY A 91 5.40 25.47 7.73
C GLY A 91 5.62 26.92 7.31
N THR A 92 4.97 27.85 8.01
CA THR A 92 5.07 29.29 7.71
C THR A 92 6.51 29.82 7.78
N GLN A 93 7.30 29.36 8.75
CA GLN A 93 8.70 29.81 8.92
C GLN A 93 9.62 29.28 7.81
N LEU A 94 9.48 28.00 7.45
CA LEU A 94 10.33 27.35 6.45
C LEU A 94 9.93 27.77 5.02
N ASP A 95 8.64 27.90 4.75
CA ASP A 95 8.16 28.44 3.47
C ASP A 95 8.63 29.89 3.27
N GLY A 96 8.69 30.67 4.36
CA GLY A 96 9.20 32.05 4.37
C GLY A 96 10.66 32.21 3.95
N ILE A 97 11.48 31.16 4.04
CA ILE A 97 12.86 31.13 3.53
C ILE A 97 13.00 30.36 2.20
N GLY A 98 11.88 29.95 1.59
CA GLY A 98 11.85 29.26 0.31
C GLY A 98 12.11 27.76 0.38
N MET A 99 11.94 27.13 1.56
CA MET A 99 11.90 25.66 1.65
C MET A 99 10.54 25.14 1.22
N THR A 100 10.50 23.94 0.65
CA THR A 100 9.27 23.29 0.22
C THR A 100 8.98 22.06 1.10
N GLY A 101 7.85 22.07 1.80
CA GLY A 101 7.38 20.93 2.59
C GLY A 101 7.17 19.66 1.76
N GLY A 102 7.50 18.51 2.34
CA GLY A 102 7.55 17.18 1.73
C GLY A 102 8.67 16.94 0.71
N ASP A 103 9.49 17.95 0.38
CA ASP A 103 10.73 17.79 -0.42
C ASP A 103 11.97 18.10 0.44
N ASP A 104 12.05 19.34 0.94
CA ASP A 104 13.17 19.79 1.77
C ASP A 104 13.04 19.38 3.24
N TYR A 105 11.81 19.28 3.73
CA TYR A 105 11.51 18.89 5.11
C TYR A 105 10.18 18.13 5.20
N GLU A 106 10.03 17.31 6.24
CA GLU A 106 8.77 16.71 6.66
C GLU A 106 8.46 17.15 8.09
N LYS A 107 7.21 17.54 8.31
CA LYS A 107 6.68 17.89 9.63
C LYS A 107 5.85 16.73 10.15
N ILE A 108 6.22 16.19 11.31
CA ILE A 108 5.54 15.02 11.86
C ILE A 108 5.12 15.31 13.30
N GLU A 109 3.81 15.25 13.56
CA GLU A 109 3.29 15.27 14.92
C GLU A 109 3.32 13.86 15.54
N SER A 110 3.67 13.78 16.82
CA SER A 110 3.63 12.51 17.58
C SER A 110 4.35 11.32 16.93
N ALA A 111 5.46 11.56 16.23
CA ALA A 111 6.28 10.51 15.62
C ALA A 111 6.73 9.49 16.67
N ARG A 112 6.73 8.21 16.30
CA ARG A 112 7.04 7.10 17.20
C ARG A 112 8.53 6.75 17.16
N LEU A 113 9.17 6.65 18.32
CA LEU A 113 10.51 6.08 18.43
C LEU A 113 10.47 4.55 18.21
N LEU A 114 11.22 4.06 17.24
CA LEU A 114 11.37 2.62 17.02
C LEU A 114 12.25 1.98 18.09
N SER A 115 11.84 0.81 18.56
CA SER A 115 12.66 0.05 19.49
C SER A 115 13.81 -0.65 18.77
N PRO A 116 14.93 -0.94 19.45
CA PRO A 116 16.03 -1.71 18.87
C PRO A 116 15.65 -3.12 18.40
N SER A 117 14.49 -3.66 18.80
CA SER A 117 14.02 -4.94 18.27
C SER A 117 13.37 -4.80 16.88
N GLU A 118 12.97 -3.60 16.47
CA GLU A 118 12.28 -3.35 15.19
C GLU A 118 13.24 -3.08 14.02
N TYR A 119 14.53 -2.85 14.31
CA TYR A 119 15.55 -2.62 13.30
C TYR A 119 16.88 -3.29 13.66
N ARG A 120 17.79 -3.35 12.68
CA ARG A 120 19.20 -3.72 12.87
C ARG A 120 20.08 -2.59 12.36
N LEU A 121 21.04 -2.17 13.15
CA LEU A 121 22.05 -1.19 12.79
C LEU A 121 23.39 -1.88 12.55
N ASN A 122 24.03 -1.60 11.41
CA ASN A 122 25.46 -1.87 11.26
C ASN A 122 26.24 -0.63 11.71
N ALA A 123 26.74 -0.67 12.95
CA ALA A 123 27.39 0.47 13.57
C ALA A 123 28.73 0.87 12.92
N ASP A 124 29.36 -0.03 12.16
CA ASP A 124 30.66 0.21 11.56
C ASP A 124 30.53 0.82 10.15
N LEU A 125 29.42 0.57 9.46
CA LEU A 125 29.16 1.06 8.09
C LEU A 125 28.04 2.11 8.00
N GLY A 126 27.22 2.22 9.04
CA GLY A 126 26.18 3.24 9.16
C GLY A 126 24.97 3.03 8.26
N TYR A 127 24.52 1.78 8.09
CA TYR A 127 23.23 1.49 7.47
C TYR A 127 22.24 0.87 8.45
N LEU A 128 20.97 1.20 8.24
CA LEU A 128 19.82 0.75 9.01
C LEU A 128 19.02 -0.26 8.18
N SER A 129 18.63 -1.37 8.80
CA SER A 129 17.79 -2.38 8.18
C SER A 129 16.55 -2.60 9.04
N LEU A 130 15.39 -2.16 8.56
CA LEU A 130 14.11 -2.39 9.24
C LEU A 130 13.68 -3.86 9.14
N ARG A 131 12.96 -4.33 10.15
CA ARG A 131 12.35 -5.67 10.15
C ARG A 131 11.03 -5.71 9.40
N THR A 132 10.28 -4.63 9.45
CA THR A 132 9.04 -4.43 8.68
C THR A 132 9.30 -3.48 7.51
N ALA A 133 8.59 -3.70 6.41
CA ALA A 133 8.59 -2.75 5.31
C ALA A 133 7.83 -1.48 5.72
N LEU A 134 8.36 -0.32 5.33
CA LEU A 134 7.67 0.96 5.49
C LEU A 134 6.52 1.05 4.49
N GLN A 135 5.41 1.66 4.91
CA GLN A 135 4.35 2.04 3.98
C GLN A 135 4.81 3.23 3.11
N PRO A 136 4.26 3.38 1.88
CA PRO A 136 4.69 4.44 0.97
C PRO A 136 4.51 5.85 1.54
N ASP A 137 3.48 6.07 2.35
CA ASP A 137 3.12 7.33 3.01
C ASP A 137 3.88 7.60 4.32
N GLN A 138 4.65 6.64 4.84
CA GLN A 138 5.38 6.82 6.10
C GLN A 138 6.71 7.55 5.90
N VAL A 139 7.00 8.50 6.79
CA VAL A 139 8.30 9.17 6.89
C VAL A 139 9.22 8.38 7.82
N LEU A 140 10.51 8.28 7.46
CA LEU A 140 11.55 7.70 8.30
C LEU A 140 12.62 8.75 8.57
N ALA A 141 12.87 9.04 9.84
CA ALA A 141 13.88 10.02 10.25
C ALA A 141 14.80 9.47 11.35
N VAL A 142 16.00 10.05 11.48
CA VAL A 142 17.01 9.61 12.46
C VAL A 142 17.73 10.77 13.12
N ALA A 143 18.17 10.54 14.34
CA ALA A 143 19.24 11.29 15.00
C ALA A 143 20.32 10.29 15.44
N PHE A 144 21.60 10.60 15.21
CA PHE A 144 22.68 9.68 15.54
C PHE A 144 23.96 10.40 15.96
N GLU A 145 24.75 9.70 16.78
CA GLU A 145 26.06 10.11 17.26
C GLU A 145 27.07 9.01 16.89
N TYR A 146 28.21 9.42 16.37
CA TYR A 146 29.26 8.50 15.98
C TYR A 146 30.64 9.06 16.29
N THR A 147 31.60 8.17 16.49
CA THR A 147 33.02 8.51 16.58
C THR A 147 33.71 8.24 15.26
N TYR A 148 34.50 9.20 14.79
CA TYR A 148 35.37 9.04 13.63
C TYR A 148 36.73 9.67 13.92
N LYS A 149 37.81 8.91 13.71
CA LYS A 149 39.20 9.34 13.99
C LYS A 149 39.43 9.89 15.41
N GLY A 150 38.65 9.44 16.40
CA GLY A 150 38.78 9.84 17.80
C GLY A 150 37.95 11.07 18.19
N GLU A 151 37.22 11.69 17.27
CA GLU A 151 36.29 12.78 17.54
C GLU A 151 34.84 12.29 17.45
N ASN A 152 33.95 12.85 18.28
CA ASN A 152 32.52 12.57 18.26
C ASN A 152 31.79 13.60 17.40
N TYR A 153 30.86 13.11 16.59
CA TYR A 153 30.01 13.92 15.72
C TYR A 153 28.55 13.51 15.93
N GLN A 154 27.66 14.48 15.84
CA GLN A 154 26.21 14.29 15.99
C GLN A 154 25.47 14.89 14.80
N VAL A 155 24.46 14.18 14.31
CA VAL A 155 23.51 14.63 13.28
C VAL A 155 22.10 14.48 13.83
N GLY A 156 21.31 15.56 13.77
CA GLY A 156 20.02 15.66 14.44
C GLY A 156 20.15 15.88 15.94
N GLU A 157 19.01 15.80 16.61
CA GLU A 157 18.89 15.96 18.05
C GLU A 157 18.25 14.73 18.67
N PHE A 158 18.77 14.32 19.82
CA PHE A 158 18.16 13.25 20.59
C PHE A 158 17.06 13.79 21.49
N SER A 159 16.12 12.90 21.85
CA SER A 159 15.10 13.15 22.87
C SER A 159 15.66 13.65 24.22
N THR A 160 16.92 13.33 24.52
CA THR A 160 17.62 13.77 25.73
C THR A 160 18.19 15.18 25.65
N ASP A 161 18.43 15.70 24.45
CA ASP A 161 19.05 17.01 24.23
C ASP A 161 18.02 18.12 24.47
N LEU A 162 16.78 17.90 24.04
CA LEU A 162 15.65 18.80 24.26
C LEU A 162 14.55 18.11 25.07
N LYS A 163 14.56 18.27 26.40
CA LYS A 163 13.60 17.62 27.32
C LYS A 163 12.17 18.16 27.25
N ASP A 164 11.97 19.33 26.65
CA ASP A 164 10.65 19.91 26.45
C ASP A 164 9.92 19.19 25.32
N ASN A 165 8.84 18.47 25.67
CA ASN A 165 8.04 17.67 24.73
C ASN A 165 7.12 18.52 23.84
N THR A 166 6.91 19.80 24.16
CA THR A 166 6.08 20.69 23.35
C THR A 166 6.81 21.21 22.12
N ARG A 167 8.14 21.14 22.13
CA ARG A 167 9.00 21.59 21.04
C ARG A 167 9.40 20.44 20.11
N SER A 168 9.41 20.73 18.82
CA SER A 168 9.84 19.79 17.78
C SER A 168 11.35 19.56 17.82
N LEU A 169 11.76 18.30 17.66
CA LEU A 169 13.15 17.93 17.46
C LEU A 169 13.54 18.12 15.99
N ILE A 170 14.76 18.60 15.75
CA ILE A 170 15.32 18.70 14.40
C ILE A 170 16.11 17.43 14.13
N VAL A 171 15.69 16.66 13.13
CA VAL A 171 16.25 15.34 12.81
C VAL A 171 16.52 15.20 11.31
N LYS A 172 17.30 14.19 10.91
CA LYS A 172 17.63 13.92 9.51
C LYS A 172 16.57 13.02 8.90
N SER A 173 15.97 13.43 7.78
CA SER A 173 15.09 12.57 7.00
C SER A 173 15.89 11.53 6.19
N LEU A 174 15.49 10.25 6.28
CA LEU A 174 15.97 9.17 5.42
C LEU A 174 15.01 8.85 4.27
N LYS A 175 13.70 9.05 4.49
CA LYS A 175 12.63 8.90 3.50
C LYS A 175 11.50 9.87 3.85
N ASN A 176 11.06 10.65 2.87
CA ASN A 176 9.87 11.51 2.95
C ASN A 176 8.60 10.76 2.51
N THR A 177 7.43 11.42 2.66
CA THR A 177 6.14 10.91 2.18
C THR A 177 6.17 10.76 0.65
N ALA A 178 6.56 11.82 -0.05
CA ALA A 178 6.69 11.84 -1.51
C ALA A 178 7.99 11.16 -2.00
N CYS A 179 8.15 9.85 -1.85
CA CYS A 179 9.40 9.13 -2.17
C CYS A 179 9.73 9.14 -3.69
N THR A 180 10.35 10.20 -4.20
CA THR A 180 10.68 10.37 -5.63
C THR A 180 12.18 10.38 -5.90
N PRO A 181 12.65 9.95 -7.09
CA PRO A 181 14.07 9.98 -7.43
C PRO A 181 14.75 11.35 -7.44
N ARG A 182 13.97 12.44 -7.45
CA ARG A 182 14.48 13.81 -7.46
C ARG A 182 14.80 14.35 -6.07
N GLN A 183 14.31 13.70 -5.01
CA GLN A 183 14.53 14.10 -3.63
C GLN A 183 15.99 13.93 -3.20
N GLY A 184 16.46 14.81 -2.31
CA GLY A 184 17.84 14.79 -1.81
C GLY A 184 18.20 13.50 -1.06
N ASN A 185 17.23 12.86 -0.40
CA ASN A 185 17.44 11.64 0.39
C ASN A 185 17.20 10.33 -0.40
N TRP A 186 16.75 10.36 -1.66
CA TRP A 186 16.48 9.17 -2.47
C TRP A 186 17.67 8.20 -2.56
N ALA A 187 18.87 8.76 -2.65
CA ALA A 187 20.10 7.98 -2.76
C ALA A 187 20.46 7.25 -1.46
N LEU A 188 19.94 7.67 -0.29
CA LEU A 188 20.21 7.05 1.00
C LEU A 188 19.63 5.63 1.10
N MET A 189 18.57 5.33 0.34
CA MET A 189 18.00 3.99 0.24
C MET A 189 19.00 3.02 -0.41
N MET A 190 19.39 1.99 0.33
CA MET A 190 20.29 0.94 -0.15
C MET A 190 19.52 -0.07 -1.02
N ARG A 191 19.91 -0.20 -2.29
CA ARG A 191 19.28 -1.11 -3.29
C ARG A 191 20.22 -2.27 -3.68
N ASN A 192 21.04 -2.69 -2.73
CA ASN A 192 22.07 -3.71 -2.90
C ASN A 192 21.89 -4.90 -1.94
N VAL A 193 20.70 -5.03 -1.34
CA VAL A 193 20.35 -6.08 -0.38
C VAL A 193 19.21 -6.92 -0.93
N TYR A 194 19.39 -8.25 -0.96
CA TYR A 194 18.44 -9.18 -1.56
C TYR A 194 18.04 -10.27 -0.56
N SER A 195 16.74 -10.51 -0.42
CA SER A 195 16.22 -11.57 0.45
C SER A 195 16.30 -12.93 -0.24
N LEU A 196 16.76 -13.95 0.49
CA LEU A 196 16.75 -15.35 0.06
C LEU A 196 15.40 -16.04 0.31
N GLY A 197 14.48 -15.39 1.03
CA GLY A 197 13.19 -15.99 1.43
C GLY A 197 13.33 -17.09 2.49
N ALA A 198 14.43 -17.12 3.22
CA ALA A 198 14.72 -18.09 4.27
C ALA A 198 15.31 -17.39 5.50
N THR A 199 15.25 -18.06 6.65
CA THR A 199 15.89 -17.64 7.90
C THR A 199 16.92 -18.67 8.33
N ASP A 200 17.84 -18.27 9.22
CA ASP A 200 18.87 -19.14 9.80
C ASP A 200 19.70 -19.91 8.76
N VAL A 201 20.15 -19.18 7.74
CA VAL A 201 20.93 -19.71 6.61
C VAL A 201 22.31 -20.18 7.09
N GLN A 202 22.62 -21.46 6.85
CA GLN A 202 23.92 -22.03 7.20
C GLN A 202 25.00 -21.66 6.18
N ARG A 203 26.24 -21.47 6.65
CA ARG A 203 27.42 -21.27 5.80
C ARG A 203 27.75 -22.54 5.01
N GLU A 204 27.54 -23.70 5.62
CA GLU A 204 27.83 -25.00 5.01
C GLU A 204 27.00 -25.21 3.75
N ARG A 205 27.68 -25.50 2.64
CA ARG A 205 27.05 -25.70 1.31
C ARG A 205 26.24 -24.50 0.82
N PHE A 206 26.50 -23.31 1.34
CA PHE A 206 25.97 -22.08 0.78
C PHE A 206 26.61 -21.85 -0.60
N MET A 207 25.78 -21.75 -1.63
CA MET A 207 26.18 -21.40 -2.98
C MET A 207 25.31 -20.25 -3.45
N LEU A 208 25.92 -19.20 -3.97
CA LEU A 208 25.22 -18.10 -4.60
C LEU A 208 26.00 -17.68 -5.84
N ASP A 209 25.26 -17.42 -6.91
CA ASP A 209 25.79 -16.99 -8.19
C ASP A 209 24.90 -15.87 -8.76
N VAL A 210 25.53 -14.95 -9.48
CA VAL A 210 24.87 -13.84 -10.18
C VAL A 210 24.93 -14.14 -11.66
N LYS A 211 23.77 -14.21 -12.31
CA LYS A 211 23.66 -14.57 -13.72
C LYS A 211 23.01 -13.48 -14.53
N TYR A 212 23.31 -13.44 -15.82
CA TYR A 212 22.76 -12.51 -16.80
C TYR A 212 22.07 -13.29 -17.92
N LEU A 213 20.85 -12.90 -18.28
CA LEU A 213 20.10 -13.48 -19.39
C LEU A 213 20.68 -13.00 -20.72
N SER A 214 21.25 -13.90 -21.50
CA SER A 214 21.82 -13.59 -22.80
C SER A 214 20.76 -13.58 -23.90
N ASP A 215 20.61 -12.45 -24.60
CA ASP A 215 19.63 -12.32 -25.70
C ASP A 215 19.92 -13.26 -26.89
N THR A 216 21.19 -13.60 -27.11
CA THR A 216 21.61 -14.46 -28.22
C THR A 216 21.34 -15.93 -27.97
N THR A 217 21.40 -16.38 -26.72
CA THR A 217 21.29 -17.80 -26.35
C THR A 217 20.02 -18.14 -25.59
N GLY A 218 19.32 -17.14 -25.03
CA GLY A 218 18.15 -17.33 -24.18
C GLY A 218 18.45 -17.99 -22.84
N VAL A 219 19.73 -18.15 -22.46
CA VAL A 219 20.14 -18.81 -21.22
C VAL A 219 20.82 -17.83 -20.26
N TYR A 220 20.76 -18.16 -18.97
CA TYR A 220 21.43 -17.41 -17.91
C TYR A 220 22.92 -17.78 -17.84
N LEU A 221 23.79 -16.80 -18.11
CA LEU A 221 25.25 -16.93 -18.06
C LEU A 221 25.82 -16.29 -16.79
N SER A 222 26.87 -16.86 -16.19
CA SER A 222 27.54 -16.29 -15.00
C SER A 222 28.59 -15.21 -15.34
N TYR A 223 28.65 -14.77 -16.60
CA TYR A 223 29.59 -13.75 -17.12
C TYR A 223 28.86 -12.88 -18.16
N LEU A 224 29.40 -11.71 -18.48
CA LEU A 224 28.87 -10.89 -19.59
C LEU A 224 29.45 -11.37 -20.92
N PRO A 225 28.62 -11.58 -21.97
CA PRO A 225 29.06 -12.09 -23.27
C PRO A 225 29.79 -11.04 -24.12
N ILE A 226 30.75 -10.32 -23.52
CA ILE A 226 31.61 -9.31 -24.17
C ILE A 226 33.08 -9.70 -24.03
N PRO A 227 33.95 -9.36 -25.00
CA PRO A 227 35.35 -9.77 -24.97
C PRO A 227 36.13 -9.37 -23.71
N SER A 228 35.83 -8.21 -23.12
CA SER A 228 36.51 -7.70 -21.93
C SER A 228 36.15 -8.43 -20.63
N MET A 229 35.00 -9.11 -20.57
CA MET A 229 34.44 -9.68 -19.34
C MET A 229 34.08 -11.17 -19.46
N LYS A 230 34.38 -11.81 -20.59
CA LYS A 230 34.02 -13.21 -20.86
C LYS A 230 34.63 -14.20 -19.86
N ASP A 231 35.84 -13.90 -19.39
CA ASP A 231 36.58 -14.76 -18.46
C ASP A 231 36.37 -14.38 -16.98
N GLN A 232 35.57 -13.34 -16.70
CA GLN A 232 35.28 -12.88 -15.34
C GLN A 232 33.86 -13.26 -14.92
N ARG A 233 33.75 -13.96 -13.79
CA ARG A 233 32.44 -14.25 -13.20
C ARG A 233 31.81 -12.98 -12.66
N LEU A 234 30.52 -12.78 -12.91
CA LEU A 234 29.73 -11.68 -12.37
C LEU A 234 29.82 -11.62 -10.84
N LEU A 235 29.88 -12.78 -10.17
CA LEU A 235 30.08 -12.86 -8.72
C LEU A 235 31.33 -12.07 -8.25
N THR A 236 32.47 -12.26 -8.92
CA THR A 236 33.73 -11.55 -8.66
C THR A 236 33.61 -10.06 -9.00
N VAL A 237 32.98 -9.73 -10.14
CA VAL A 237 32.77 -8.34 -10.60
C VAL A 237 31.94 -7.52 -9.61
N MET A 238 30.93 -8.16 -9.00
CA MET A 238 30.07 -7.55 -7.98
C MET A 238 30.72 -7.49 -6.60
N GLY A 239 31.96 -7.97 -6.46
CA GLY A 239 32.72 -7.97 -5.22
C GLY A 239 32.32 -9.04 -4.21
N LEU A 240 31.48 -10.00 -4.60
CA LEU A 240 30.99 -11.09 -3.75
C LEU A 240 31.95 -12.30 -3.68
N ASP A 241 33.02 -12.30 -4.47
CA ASP A 241 34.09 -13.32 -4.50
C ASP A 241 35.45 -12.61 -4.55
N ARG A 242 36.03 -12.40 -3.38
CA ARG A 242 37.35 -11.79 -3.15
C ARG A 242 38.20 -12.66 -2.24
N LEU A 243 37.61 -13.61 -1.52
CA LEU A 243 38.25 -14.41 -0.50
C LEU A 243 38.36 -15.88 -0.90
N ASP A 244 39.37 -16.55 -0.39
CA ASP A 244 39.46 -18.01 -0.42
C ASP A 244 38.78 -18.62 0.83
N ASN A 245 38.76 -19.95 0.90
CA ASN A 245 38.15 -20.68 2.03
C ASN A 245 38.81 -20.35 3.39
N ASN A 246 40.05 -19.83 3.38
CA ASN A 246 40.81 -19.44 4.56
C ASN A 246 40.73 -17.91 4.83
N ALA A 247 39.78 -17.22 4.19
CA ALA A 247 39.59 -15.77 4.28
C ALA A 247 40.82 -14.95 3.82
N ARG A 248 41.69 -15.50 2.97
CA ARG A 248 42.76 -14.76 2.30
C ARG A 248 42.20 -14.10 1.05
N ARG A 249 42.71 -12.93 0.67
CA ARG A 249 42.21 -12.13 -0.46
C ARG A 249 42.63 -12.68 -1.82
N VAL A 250 42.10 -13.86 -2.15
CA VAL A 250 42.28 -14.52 -3.44
C VAL A 250 40.91 -15.07 -3.86
N PRO A 251 40.30 -14.55 -4.93
CA PRO A 251 39.02 -15.07 -5.43
C PRO A 251 39.12 -16.55 -5.75
N ASN A 252 38.12 -17.34 -5.34
CA ASN A 252 38.07 -18.78 -5.57
C ASN A 252 36.85 -19.21 -6.39
N GLY A 253 36.03 -18.25 -6.85
CA GLY A 253 34.84 -18.50 -7.64
C GLY A 253 33.60 -18.88 -6.83
N TYR A 254 33.67 -18.82 -5.50
CA TYR A 254 32.55 -19.06 -4.57
C TYR A 254 32.17 -17.77 -3.85
N PHE A 255 30.96 -17.73 -3.33
CA PHE A 255 30.48 -16.58 -2.57
C PHE A 255 31.22 -16.46 -1.23
N ASP A 256 31.69 -15.25 -0.93
CA ASP A 256 32.33 -14.90 0.33
C ASP A 256 31.28 -14.82 1.45
N PHE A 257 31.13 -15.89 2.25
CA PHE A 257 30.22 -15.88 3.40
C PHE A 257 30.85 -15.15 4.60
N VAL A 258 30.65 -13.84 4.66
CA VAL A 258 31.10 -12.96 5.76
C VAL A 258 29.87 -12.38 6.49
N GLU A 259 29.55 -12.98 7.63
CA GLU A 259 28.39 -12.62 8.46
C GLU A 259 28.41 -11.14 8.85
N GLY A 260 27.25 -10.48 8.71
CA GLY A 260 27.07 -9.07 9.01
C GLY A 260 27.50 -8.09 7.91
N TYR A 261 28.17 -8.58 6.84
CA TYR A 261 28.71 -7.73 5.77
C TYR A 261 28.26 -8.13 4.37
N THR A 262 28.32 -9.43 4.05
CA THR A 262 27.88 -9.99 2.76
C THR A 262 26.61 -10.82 2.90
N VAL A 263 26.34 -11.31 4.10
CA VAL A 263 25.14 -12.07 4.43
C VAL A 263 24.72 -11.77 5.87
N ASP A 264 23.43 -11.76 6.11
CA ASP A 264 22.83 -11.87 7.44
C ASP A 264 22.16 -13.24 7.51
N ALA A 265 22.83 -14.20 8.15
CA ALA A 265 22.33 -15.58 8.23
C ALA A 265 20.96 -15.66 8.93
N ALA A 266 20.73 -14.84 9.95
CA ALA A 266 19.50 -14.89 10.74
C ALA A 266 18.28 -14.46 9.91
N SER A 267 18.40 -13.39 9.13
CA SER A 267 17.30 -12.89 8.28
C SER A 267 17.33 -13.40 6.83
N GLY A 268 18.36 -14.16 6.46
CA GLY A 268 18.60 -14.65 5.10
C GLY A 268 18.70 -13.54 4.04
N ARG A 269 19.33 -12.43 4.39
CA ARG A 269 19.57 -11.30 3.47
C ARG A 269 21.01 -11.33 2.97
N VAL A 270 21.21 -11.11 1.67
CA VAL A 270 22.53 -11.02 1.03
C VAL A 270 22.81 -9.56 0.69
N PHE A 271 23.99 -9.08 1.09
CA PHE A 271 24.45 -7.71 0.93
C PHE A 271 25.58 -7.69 -0.10
N PHE A 272 25.40 -6.91 -1.15
CA PHE A 272 26.46 -6.69 -2.14
C PHE A 272 27.43 -5.65 -1.59
N PRO A 273 28.76 -5.88 -1.64
CA PRO A 273 29.75 -4.97 -1.06
C PRO A 273 30.02 -3.72 -1.90
N VAL A 274 29.05 -3.36 -2.73
CA VAL A 274 28.99 -2.17 -3.58
C VAL A 274 27.57 -1.61 -3.53
N VAL A 275 27.40 -0.29 -3.55
CA VAL A 275 26.09 0.38 -3.44
C VAL A 275 25.24 0.15 -4.69
N GLU A 276 25.86 0.14 -5.87
CA GLU A 276 25.19 -0.01 -7.16
C GLU A 276 25.83 -1.13 -7.98
N PRO A 277 25.66 -2.42 -7.59
CA PRO A 277 26.30 -3.54 -8.27
C PRO A 277 25.98 -3.59 -9.76
N PHE A 278 24.71 -3.46 -10.14
CA PHE A 278 24.25 -3.56 -11.53
C PHE A 278 24.35 -2.25 -12.31
N GLY A 279 24.66 -1.14 -11.62
CA GLY A 279 24.74 0.21 -12.19
C GLY A 279 26.20 0.69 -12.28
N ARG A 280 26.56 1.70 -11.48
CA ARG A 280 27.89 2.33 -11.51
C ARG A 280 29.05 1.34 -11.38
N ASN A 281 28.93 0.29 -10.58
CA ASN A 281 30.01 -0.70 -10.44
C ASN A 281 30.25 -1.46 -11.74
N LEU A 282 29.18 -1.91 -12.40
CA LEU A 282 29.28 -2.62 -13.67
C LEU A 282 29.83 -1.71 -14.79
N ILE A 283 29.41 -0.45 -14.84
CA ILE A 283 29.93 0.53 -15.80
C ILE A 283 31.44 0.71 -15.61
N LYS A 284 31.91 0.85 -14.36
CA LYS A 284 33.35 0.95 -14.06
C LYS A 284 34.11 -0.32 -14.44
N ALA A 285 33.53 -1.49 -14.23
CA ALA A 285 34.15 -2.77 -14.56
C ALA A 285 34.30 -2.99 -16.07
N ILE A 286 33.31 -2.56 -16.87
CA ILE A 286 33.35 -2.66 -18.34
C ILE A 286 34.36 -1.66 -18.93
N GLY A 287 34.50 -0.47 -18.33
CA GLY A 287 35.47 0.57 -18.73
C GLY A 287 35.07 1.39 -19.95
N ASP A 288 34.22 0.86 -20.84
CA ASP A 288 33.63 1.57 -21.99
C ASP A 288 32.17 1.95 -21.69
N THR A 289 31.90 3.25 -21.56
CA THR A 289 30.58 3.80 -21.25
C THR A 289 29.52 3.50 -22.32
N ALA A 290 29.91 3.43 -23.61
CA ALA A 290 28.96 3.17 -24.69
C ALA A 290 28.50 1.71 -24.71
N LEU A 291 29.45 0.79 -24.49
CA LEU A 291 29.16 -0.64 -24.36
C LEU A 291 28.40 -0.93 -23.05
N ALA A 292 28.80 -0.29 -21.95
CA ALA A 292 28.20 -0.52 -20.65
C ALA A 292 26.70 -0.15 -20.60
N ARG A 293 26.26 0.84 -21.38
CA ARG A 293 24.86 1.25 -21.44
C ARG A 293 23.91 0.12 -21.83
N GLN A 294 24.37 -0.87 -22.59
CA GLN A 294 23.53 -2.01 -23.00
C GLN A 294 23.30 -3.05 -21.88
N PHE A 295 24.14 -3.03 -20.84
CA PHE A 295 24.16 -4.05 -19.78
C PHE A 295 23.89 -3.47 -18.39
N ALA A 296 24.22 -2.21 -18.16
CA ALA A 296 24.08 -1.57 -16.86
C ALA A 296 22.62 -1.24 -16.56
N TYR A 297 22.12 -1.77 -15.44
CA TYR A 297 20.77 -1.52 -14.97
C TYR A 297 20.76 -0.31 -14.04
N THR A 298 20.90 0.88 -14.64
CA THR A 298 20.94 2.16 -13.90
C THR A 298 19.57 2.54 -13.32
N GLU A 299 18.50 2.15 -14.01
CA GLU A 299 17.12 2.48 -13.65
C GLU A 299 16.68 1.86 -12.33
N LEU A 300 17.31 0.75 -11.94
CA LEU A 300 17.15 0.17 -10.60
C LEU A 300 17.53 1.16 -9.47
N TYR A 301 18.37 2.16 -9.75
CA TYR A 301 18.90 3.09 -8.75
C TYR A 301 18.38 4.52 -8.90
N ASP A 302 18.09 4.96 -10.12
CA ASP A 302 17.63 6.33 -10.42
C ASP A 302 16.13 6.45 -10.69
N SER A 303 15.40 5.33 -10.71
CA SER A 303 13.97 5.27 -11.00
C SER A 303 13.23 4.46 -9.94
N THR A 304 11.90 4.58 -9.87
CA THR A 304 11.08 3.76 -8.96
C THR A 304 11.17 2.29 -9.34
N HIS A 305 10.94 1.40 -8.37
CA HIS A 305 11.01 -0.05 -8.60
C HIS A 305 10.07 -0.51 -9.73
N THR A 306 8.88 0.09 -9.83
CA THR A 306 7.90 -0.20 -10.87
C THR A 306 8.42 0.17 -12.26
N VAL A 307 8.93 1.39 -12.43
CA VAL A 307 9.50 1.86 -13.70
C VAL A 307 10.69 1.00 -14.11
N ALA A 308 11.61 0.72 -13.17
CA ALA A 308 12.76 -0.14 -13.43
C ALA A 308 12.33 -1.53 -13.94
N LYS A 309 11.30 -2.14 -13.33
CA LYS A 309 10.78 -3.46 -13.71
C LYS A 309 10.22 -3.49 -15.14
N GLN A 310 9.61 -2.39 -15.61
CA GLN A 310 9.08 -2.27 -16.97
C GLN A 310 10.19 -2.23 -18.03
N ILE A 311 11.41 -1.85 -17.65
CA ILE A 311 12.59 -1.81 -18.53
C ILE A 311 13.22 -3.21 -18.61
N ALA A 312 12.52 -4.09 -19.32
CA ALA A 312 12.89 -5.50 -19.50
C ALA A 312 14.26 -5.69 -20.20
N GLU A 313 14.72 -4.69 -20.96
CA GLU A 313 16.02 -4.72 -21.63
C GLU A 313 17.20 -4.77 -20.65
N HIS A 314 17.08 -4.14 -19.48
CA HIS A 314 18.11 -4.14 -18.43
C HIS A 314 17.81 -5.10 -17.28
N ASN A 315 16.53 -5.45 -17.07
CA ASN A 315 16.10 -6.40 -16.04
C ASN A 315 16.41 -7.87 -16.41
N LYS A 316 17.70 -8.17 -16.58
CA LYS A 316 18.23 -9.47 -17.06
C LYS A 316 19.08 -10.20 -16.02
N PHE A 317 19.32 -9.60 -14.86
CA PHE A 317 20.12 -10.19 -13.80
C PHE A 317 19.28 -11.12 -12.92
N ARG A 318 19.82 -12.29 -12.59
CA ARG A 318 19.21 -13.27 -11.69
C ARG A 318 20.20 -13.72 -10.64
N ILE A 319 19.83 -13.58 -9.38
CA ILE A 319 20.55 -14.17 -8.26
C ILE A 319 20.02 -15.60 -8.09
N SER A 320 20.92 -16.58 -8.11
CA SER A 320 20.57 -17.99 -7.98
C SER A 320 21.48 -18.67 -6.99
N GLY A 321 20.95 -19.55 -6.15
CA GLY A 321 21.75 -20.17 -5.10
C GLY A 321 21.13 -21.43 -4.54
N LYS A 322 21.89 -22.08 -3.66
CA LYS A 322 21.50 -23.23 -2.85
C LYS A 322 21.95 -22.96 -1.43
N PHE A 323 21.10 -23.24 -0.46
CA PHE A 323 21.41 -23.09 0.95
C PHE A 323 20.73 -24.20 1.74
N LYS A 324 21.13 -24.35 3.00
CA LYS A 324 20.57 -25.33 3.93
C LYS A 324 19.87 -24.60 5.09
N ALA A 325 18.66 -25.04 5.41
CA ALA A 325 17.92 -24.62 6.59
C ALA A 325 18.29 -25.50 7.81
N THR A 326 18.02 -25.00 9.02
CA THR A 326 18.65 -25.33 10.31
C THR A 326 18.77 -26.82 10.69
N LYS A 327 17.90 -27.72 10.19
CA LYS A 327 17.91 -29.14 10.59
C LYS A 327 18.60 -30.03 9.55
N ALA A 328 19.59 -30.78 10.00
CA ALA A 328 20.45 -31.57 9.11
C ALA A 328 19.87 -32.92 8.70
N ASP A 329 18.99 -33.49 9.52
CA ASP A 329 18.38 -34.82 9.37
C ASP A 329 16.89 -34.77 9.05
N GLU A 330 16.25 -33.60 9.11
CA GLU A 330 14.82 -33.41 8.86
C GLU A 330 14.56 -32.63 7.57
N ILE A 331 13.62 -33.12 6.78
CA ILE A 331 13.12 -32.52 5.54
C ILE A 331 11.64 -32.19 5.75
N GLN A 332 11.30 -30.91 5.70
CA GLN A 332 9.91 -30.47 5.76
C GLN A 332 9.25 -30.65 4.39
N LEU A 333 8.14 -31.38 4.33
CA LEU A 333 7.37 -31.64 3.10
C LEU A 333 6.39 -30.50 2.76
N ASN A 334 6.31 -29.47 3.60
CA ASN A 334 5.45 -28.28 3.44
C ASN A 334 3.96 -28.58 3.23
N THR A 335 3.48 -29.75 3.67
CA THR A 335 2.07 -30.14 3.67
C THR A 335 1.77 -30.92 4.94
N THR A 336 0.55 -30.80 5.45
CA THR A 336 0.08 -31.55 6.63
C THR A 336 -1.03 -32.53 6.22
N GLY A 337 -1.34 -33.50 7.07
CA GLY A 337 -2.39 -34.48 6.80
C GLY A 337 -2.06 -35.43 5.65
N ILE A 338 -0.82 -35.91 5.60
CA ILE A 338 -0.31 -36.77 4.52
C ILE A 338 -0.88 -38.19 4.69
N PRO A 339 -1.46 -38.82 3.65
CA PRO A 339 -1.86 -40.21 3.70
C PRO A 339 -0.66 -41.12 4.02
N GLN A 340 -0.86 -42.04 4.98
CA GLN A 340 0.20 -42.94 5.43
C GLN A 340 0.70 -43.83 4.27
N GLY A 341 2.02 -43.92 4.07
CA GLY A 341 2.65 -44.69 2.99
C GLY A 341 2.75 -43.98 1.63
N SER A 342 2.26 -42.74 1.49
CA SER A 342 2.36 -41.96 0.24
C SER A 342 3.72 -41.28 0.02
N VAL A 343 4.56 -41.22 1.05
CA VAL A 343 5.85 -40.54 0.98
C VAL A 343 6.90 -41.46 0.37
N VAL A 344 7.48 -41.03 -0.74
CA VAL A 344 8.53 -41.75 -1.47
C VAL A 344 9.82 -40.95 -1.37
N VAL A 345 10.81 -41.49 -0.65
CA VAL A 345 12.12 -40.86 -0.48
C VAL A 345 13.17 -41.56 -1.33
N ARG A 346 13.92 -40.79 -2.11
CA ARG A 346 15.03 -41.29 -2.92
C ARG A 346 16.33 -40.56 -2.58
N ALA A 347 17.44 -41.28 -2.47
CA ALA A 347 18.78 -40.70 -2.33
C ALA A 347 19.64 -41.11 -3.52
N GLY A 348 20.17 -40.15 -4.28
CA GLY A 348 21.01 -40.45 -5.45
C GLY A 348 20.33 -41.36 -6.49
N GLY A 349 19.00 -41.33 -6.57
CA GLY A 349 18.19 -42.19 -7.45
C GLY A 349 17.73 -43.52 -6.81
N GLN A 350 18.36 -43.98 -5.72
CA GLN A 350 17.96 -45.17 -5.00
C GLN A 350 16.74 -44.89 -4.11
N LEU A 351 15.74 -45.76 -4.17
CA LEU A 351 14.58 -45.71 -3.26
C LEU A 351 15.01 -46.12 -1.85
N LEU A 352 14.68 -45.29 -0.86
CA LEU A 352 14.93 -45.57 0.54
C LEU A 352 13.77 -46.34 1.17
N THR A 353 14.05 -47.07 2.25
CA THR A 353 13.04 -47.86 2.97
C THR A 353 12.59 -47.13 4.24
N GLU A 354 11.29 -46.86 4.37
CA GLU A 354 10.71 -46.27 5.58
C GLU A 354 10.89 -47.21 6.80
N GLY A 355 11.19 -46.64 7.96
CA GLY A 355 11.48 -47.34 9.22
C GLY A 355 12.93 -47.80 9.35
N THR A 356 13.69 -47.90 8.26
CA THR A 356 15.12 -48.26 8.28
C THR A 356 16.01 -47.09 7.88
N ASP A 357 15.77 -46.51 6.70
CA ASP A 357 16.58 -45.43 6.15
C ASP A 357 16.05 -44.04 6.53
N TYR A 358 14.74 -43.92 6.74
CA TYR A 358 14.06 -42.69 7.15
C TYR A 358 12.75 -43.01 7.90
N THR A 359 12.21 -42.03 8.60
CA THR A 359 10.87 -42.07 9.22
C THR A 359 10.08 -40.85 8.79
N VAL A 360 8.76 -40.98 8.73
CA VAL A 360 7.86 -39.88 8.36
C VAL A 360 6.93 -39.56 9.51
N ASP A 361 6.85 -38.28 9.88
CA ASP A 361 5.74 -37.74 10.65
C ASP A 361 4.65 -37.28 9.67
N TYR A 362 3.64 -38.11 9.49
CA TYR A 362 2.53 -37.88 8.56
C TYR A 362 1.62 -36.71 9.00
N ASN A 363 1.60 -36.39 10.29
CA ASN A 363 0.80 -35.29 10.83
C ASN A 363 1.52 -33.95 10.65
N ALA A 364 2.80 -33.90 11.05
CA ALA A 364 3.63 -32.69 10.96
C ALA A 364 4.19 -32.44 9.55
N GLY A 365 4.20 -33.46 8.68
CA GLY A 365 4.73 -33.36 7.32
C GLY A 365 6.24 -33.33 7.27
N THR A 366 6.92 -34.10 8.12
CA THR A 366 8.37 -34.07 8.25
C THR A 366 8.97 -35.44 8.01
N VAL A 367 9.98 -35.53 7.14
CA VAL A 367 10.77 -36.74 6.90
C VAL A 367 12.08 -36.63 7.66
N LYS A 368 12.38 -37.62 8.50
CA LYS A 368 13.65 -37.71 9.22
C LYS A 368 14.51 -38.82 8.64
N ILE A 369 15.70 -38.50 8.15
CA ILE A 369 16.64 -39.49 7.61
C ILE A 369 17.40 -40.17 8.76
N LEU A 370 17.28 -41.49 8.86
CA LEU A 370 17.95 -42.31 9.87
C LEU A 370 19.34 -42.79 9.42
N ASN A 371 19.51 -43.01 8.11
CA ASN A 371 20.74 -43.54 7.56
C ASN A 371 21.85 -42.48 7.53
N LYS A 372 22.76 -42.56 8.52
CA LYS A 372 23.89 -41.62 8.67
C LYS A 372 24.83 -41.61 7.47
N SER A 373 25.01 -42.73 6.78
CA SER A 373 25.89 -42.81 5.62
C SER A 373 25.41 -41.90 4.47
N ILE A 374 24.09 -41.75 4.31
CA ILE A 374 23.50 -40.85 3.31
C ILE A 374 23.73 -39.39 3.71
N LEU A 375 23.59 -39.08 5.00
CA LEU A 375 23.80 -37.74 5.57
C LEU A 375 25.27 -37.32 5.48
N ASP A 376 26.20 -38.19 5.87
CA ASP A 376 27.65 -37.93 5.90
C ASP A 376 28.23 -37.83 4.49
N ALA A 377 27.77 -38.67 3.56
CA ALA A 377 28.08 -38.53 2.13
C ALA A 377 27.44 -37.27 1.52
N GLY A 378 26.40 -36.74 2.17
CA GLY A 378 25.58 -35.61 1.75
C GLY A 378 25.03 -35.77 0.34
N THR A 379 24.54 -36.99 0.06
CA THR A 379 23.88 -37.36 -1.19
C THR A 379 22.58 -36.57 -1.34
N PRO A 380 22.24 -36.04 -2.53
CA PRO A 380 20.97 -35.37 -2.75
C PRO A 380 19.79 -36.32 -2.45
N VAL A 381 18.90 -35.89 -1.57
CA VAL A 381 17.67 -36.60 -1.21
C VAL A 381 16.48 -35.86 -1.80
N SER A 382 15.60 -36.59 -2.50
CA SER A 382 14.34 -36.08 -3.02
C SER A 382 13.18 -36.81 -2.37
N CYS A 383 12.19 -36.07 -1.88
CA CYS A 383 10.95 -36.61 -1.34
C CYS A 383 9.79 -36.28 -2.27
N SER A 384 8.95 -37.27 -2.56
CA SER A 384 7.67 -37.10 -3.23
C SER A 384 6.56 -37.46 -2.27
N VAL A 385 5.46 -36.71 -2.28
CA VAL A 385 4.34 -36.90 -1.36
C VAL A 385 3.03 -36.73 -2.13
N GLU A 386 2.03 -37.52 -1.76
CA GLU A 386 0.65 -37.28 -2.16
C GLU A 386 -0.03 -36.43 -1.08
N SER A 387 -0.69 -35.34 -1.47
CA SER A 387 -1.39 -34.48 -0.52
C SER A 387 -2.88 -34.43 -0.84
N ASN A 388 -3.70 -34.58 0.20
CA ASN A 388 -5.14 -34.35 0.16
C ASN A 388 -5.51 -32.90 0.51
N ALA A 389 -4.52 -32.05 0.82
CA ALA A 389 -4.74 -30.69 1.31
C ALA A 389 -5.02 -29.68 0.17
N ASP A 390 -4.73 -30.04 -1.08
CA ASP A 390 -5.14 -29.23 -2.22
C ASP A 390 -6.66 -29.30 -2.33
N TYR A 391 -7.32 -28.22 -1.93
CA TYR A 391 -8.68 -27.85 -2.30
C TYR A 391 -8.77 -27.61 -3.82
N GLY A 392 -8.26 -28.54 -4.63
CA GLY A 392 -8.34 -28.52 -6.07
C GLY A 392 -9.79 -28.63 -6.48
N MET A 393 -10.39 -27.51 -6.87
CA MET A 393 -11.77 -27.45 -7.37
C MET A 393 -11.93 -28.17 -8.72
N GLN A 394 -10.84 -28.65 -9.33
CA GLN A 394 -10.84 -29.40 -10.58
C GLN A 394 -11.14 -30.87 -10.31
N ARG A 395 -12.14 -31.40 -11.03
CA ARG A 395 -12.50 -32.81 -10.93
C ARG A 395 -11.45 -33.66 -11.63
N LYS A 396 -10.77 -34.53 -10.87
CA LYS A 396 -9.85 -35.54 -11.40
C LYS A 396 -10.55 -36.89 -11.49
N THR A 397 -10.39 -37.57 -12.63
CA THR A 397 -10.96 -38.89 -12.88
C THR A 397 -9.83 -39.83 -13.31
N MET A 398 -9.50 -40.78 -12.44
CA MET A 398 -8.51 -41.81 -12.71
C MET A 398 -9.22 -43.16 -12.88
N PHE A 399 -8.96 -43.85 -13.99
CA PHE A 399 -9.36 -45.24 -14.19
C PHE A 399 -8.15 -46.03 -14.61
N GLY A 400 -7.95 -47.20 -14.03
CA GLY A 400 -6.86 -48.07 -14.43
C GLY A 400 -7.16 -49.52 -14.13
N VAL A 401 -6.45 -50.39 -14.83
CA VAL A 401 -6.42 -51.83 -14.62
C VAL A 401 -4.96 -52.23 -14.48
N ASP A 402 -4.64 -52.90 -13.38
CA ASP A 402 -3.38 -53.59 -13.18
C ASP A 402 -3.66 -55.09 -13.24
N PHE A 403 -2.91 -55.81 -14.07
CA PHE A 403 -2.98 -57.27 -14.14
C PHE A 403 -1.64 -57.85 -13.74
N GLN A 404 -1.66 -58.84 -12.86
CA GLN A 404 -0.47 -59.56 -12.43
C GLN A 404 -0.72 -61.06 -12.61
N TYR A 405 0.25 -61.73 -13.21
CA TYR A 405 0.21 -63.14 -13.49
C TYR A 405 1.45 -63.83 -12.91
N ASP A 406 1.21 -64.65 -11.89
CA ASP A 406 2.23 -65.47 -11.25
C ASP A 406 2.50 -66.72 -12.10
N VAL A 407 3.42 -66.61 -13.04
CA VAL A 407 3.86 -67.72 -13.89
C VAL A 407 4.43 -68.86 -13.02
N SER A 408 5.09 -68.53 -11.90
CA SER A 408 5.51 -69.50 -10.88
C SER A 408 5.71 -68.82 -9.52
N LYS A 409 5.95 -69.60 -8.45
CA LYS A 409 6.34 -69.07 -7.12
C LYS A 409 7.58 -68.19 -7.11
N ARG A 410 8.33 -68.13 -8.22
CA ARG A 410 9.60 -67.41 -8.39
C ARG A 410 9.55 -66.38 -9.49
N PHE A 411 8.48 -66.34 -10.29
CA PHE A 411 8.42 -65.53 -11.51
C PHE A 411 7.02 -64.95 -11.70
N GLN A 412 6.96 -63.64 -11.78
CA GLN A 412 5.75 -62.85 -11.96
C GLN A 412 5.93 -61.89 -13.13
N VAL A 413 4.87 -61.75 -13.92
CA VAL A 413 4.78 -60.74 -14.97
C VAL A 413 3.45 -60.02 -14.79
N GLY A 414 3.45 -58.71 -15.00
CA GLY A 414 2.22 -57.93 -14.99
C GLY A 414 2.26 -56.81 -15.99
N GLY A 415 1.14 -56.10 -16.05
CA GLY A 415 1.02 -54.89 -16.82
C GLY A 415 -0.05 -53.99 -16.25
N THR A 416 0.16 -52.71 -16.49
CA THR A 416 -0.68 -51.65 -15.96
C THR A 416 -1.19 -50.82 -17.13
N LEU A 417 -2.47 -50.49 -17.15
CA LEU A 417 -3.05 -49.49 -18.03
C LEU A 417 -3.83 -48.50 -17.16
N MET A 418 -3.50 -47.23 -17.22
CA MET A 418 -4.10 -46.19 -16.41
C MET A 418 -4.38 -44.96 -17.26
N HIS A 419 -5.53 -44.34 -17.05
CA HIS A 419 -5.95 -43.10 -17.67
C HIS A 419 -6.32 -42.10 -16.59
N LEU A 420 -5.75 -40.89 -16.66
CA LEU A 420 -6.04 -39.77 -15.77
C LEU A 420 -6.53 -38.60 -16.61
N GLY A 421 -7.80 -38.24 -16.42
CA GLY A 421 -8.43 -37.07 -17.03
C GLY A 421 -8.85 -36.05 -15.98
N GLU A 422 -8.58 -34.78 -16.24
CA GLU A 422 -9.01 -33.65 -15.42
C GLU A 422 -10.04 -32.81 -16.19
N GLN A 423 -11.03 -32.29 -15.48
CA GLN A 423 -12.02 -31.37 -16.04
C GLN A 423 -11.80 -29.96 -15.47
N PRO A 424 -11.58 -28.94 -16.32
CA PRO A 424 -11.41 -27.57 -15.86
C PRO A 424 -12.74 -26.99 -15.37
N LEU A 425 -12.68 -26.04 -14.43
CA LEU A 425 -13.86 -25.33 -13.90
C LEU A 425 -14.45 -24.35 -14.91
N THR A 426 -13.58 -23.77 -15.73
CA THR A 426 -13.89 -22.75 -16.73
C THR A 426 -13.45 -23.24 -18.11
N SER A 427 -14.14 -22.77 -19.16
CA SER A 427 -13.75 -23.07 -20.54
C SER A 427 -12.48 -22.31 -20.97
N LYS A 428 -12.19 -21.16 -20.35
CA LYS A 428 -10.91 -20.45 -20.49
C LYS A 428 -9.93 -21.01 -19.46
N VAL A 429 -8.82 -21.58 -19.93
CA VAL A 429 -7.80 -22.21 -19.08
C VAL A 429 -6.47 -21.52 -19.29
N ALA A 430 -5.87 -21.02 -18.22
CA ALA A 430 -4.56 -20.37 -18.24
C ALA A 430 -3.41 -21.36 -18.47
N MET A 431 -2.33 -20.88 -19.08
CA MET A 431 -1.11 -21.66 -19.28
C MET A 431 -0.50 -22.12 -17.94
N GLY A 432 -0.09 -23.38 -17.85
CA GLY A 432 0.40 -24.02 -16.62
C GLY A 432 -0.70 -24.62 -15.74
N SER A 433 -1.98 -24.32 -16.01
CA SER A 433 -3.14 -24.94 -15.36
C SER A 433 -3.94 -25.82 -16.31
N GLU A 434 -3.30 -26.30 -17.39
CA GLU A 434 -3.97 -27.16 -18.37
C GLU A 434 -4.43 -28.48 -17.72
N PRO A 435 -5.69 -28.90 -17.94
CA PRO A 435 -6.17 -30.18 -17.43
C PRO A 435 -5.36 -31.32 -18.04
N LEU A 436 -4.92 -32.23 -17.18
CA LEU A 436 -4.23 -33.45 -17.61
C LEU A 436 -5.20 -34.39 -18.32
N ASN A 437 -4.71 -35.05 -19.37
CA ASN A 437 -5.44 -36.09 -20.07
C ASN A 437 -4.48 -37.18 -20.53
N ASN A 438 -3.93 -37.92 -19.57
CA ASN A 438 -2.78 -38.78 -19.78
C ASN A 438 -3.15 -40.25 -19.68
N THR A 439 -2.58 -41.07 -20.58
CA THR A 439 -2.71 -42.53 -20.51
C THR A 439 -1.33 -43.15 -20.31
N ILE A 440 -1.15 -43.91 -19.24
CA ILE A 440 0.07 -44.67 -18.97
C ILE A 440 -0.23 -46.13 -19.25
N TRP A 441 0.65 -46.79 -20.00
CA TRP A 441 0.67 -48.25 -20.04
C TRP A 441 2.06 -48.76 -19.70
N GLY A 442 2.14 -49.89 -19.02
CA GLY A 442 3.40 -50.45 -18.57
C GLY A 442 3.36 -51.96 -18.44
N LEU A 443 4.54 -52.55 -18.36
CA LEU A 443 4.79 -53.96 -18.14
C LEU A 443 5.83 -54.10 -17.04
N ASN A 444 5.62 -55.03 -16.13
CA ASN A 444 6.58 -55.34 -15.09
C ASN A 444 6.91 -56.84 -15.07
N MET A 445 8.11 -57.15 -14.61
CA MET A 445 8.64 -58.50 -14.51
C MET A 445 9.42 -58.60 -13.21
N ALA A 446 9.06 -59.55 -12.37
CA ALA A 446 9.75 -59.83 -11.11
C ALA A 446 10.17 -61.30 -11.05
N TRP A 447 11.45 -61.54 -10.86
CA TRP A 447 12.02 -62.87 -10.71
C TRP A 447 12.83 -62.94 -9.41
N LYS A 448 12.51 -63.92 -8.56
CA LYS A 448 13.15 -64.11 -7.26
C LYS A 448 13.55 -65.56 -7.08
N THR A 449 14.83 -65.81 -6.83
CA THR A 449 15.34 -67.16 -6.55
C THR A 449 16.34 -67.15 -5.41
N GLN A 450 16.35 -68.24 -4.63
CA GLN A 450 17.40 -68.51 -3.66
C GLN A 450 18.63 -69.05 -4.39
N SER A 451 19.81 -68.54 -4.05
CA SER A 451 21.10 -69.00 -4.58
C SER A 451 21.96 -69.52 -3.44
N GLN A 452 21.95 -70.84 -3.26
CA GLN A 452 22.83 -71.50 -2.29
C GLN A 452 24.29 -71.36 -2.68
N TRP A 453 24.61 -71.28 -3.97
CA TRP A 453 25.97 -71.05 -4.44
C TRP A 453 26.54 -69.72 -3.92
N LEU A 454 25.74 -68.65 -3.88
CA LEU A 454 26.15 -67.37 -3.28
C LEU A 454 26.32 -67.49 -1.76
N THR A 455 25.43 -68.22 -1.09
CA THR A 455 25.52 -68.47 0.36
C THR A 455 26.81 -69.23 0.70
N ASP A 456 27.14 -70.25 -0.07
CA ASP A 456 28.35 -71.04 0.08
C ASP A 456 29.61 -70.22 -0.23
N LEU A 457 29.54 -69.32 -1.22
CA LEU A 457 30.64 -68.41 -1.54
C LEU A 457 30.90 -67.41 -0.40
N VAL A 458 29.85 -66.88 0.22
CA VAL A 458 29.97 -66.01 1.41
C VAL A 458 30.52 -66.80 2.61
N ASN A 459 30.08 -68.05 2.80
CA ASN A 459 30.58 -68.94 3.86
C ASN A 459 32.05 -69.38 3.70
N ARG A 460 32.66 -69.15 2.52
CA ARG A 460 34.10 -69.37 2.30
C ARG A 460 34.97 -68.21 2.77
N LEU A 461 34.39 -67.07 3.12
CA LEU A 461 35.14 -65.97 3.73
C LEU A 461 35.48 -66.33 5.18
N PRO A 462 36.76 -66.26 5.60
CA PRO A 462 37.14 -66.60 6.95
C PRO A 462 36.41 -65.71 7.97
N PHE A 463 35.95 -66.33 9.06
CA PHE A 463 35.18 -65.72 10.17
C PHE A 463 33.72 -65.31 9.86
N VAL A 464 33.14 -65.72 8.73
CA VAL A 464 31.73 -65.49 8.38
C VAL A 464 30.99 -66.82 8.23
N HIS A 465 29.92 -67.03 9.02
CA HIS A 465 29.05 -68.21 8.93
C HIS A 465 27.59 -67.78 8.81
N THR A 466 27.12 -67.67 7.56
CA THR A 466 25.74 -67.34 7.21
C THR A 466 24.88 -68.60 7.11
N THR A 467 23.90 -68.72 8.01
CA THR A 467 22.87 -69.79 8.02
C THR A 467 21.64 -69.42 7.18
N THR A 468 21.46 -68.13 6.87
CA THR A 468 20.34 -67.62 6.08
C THR A 468 20.64 -67.71 4.57
N PRO A 469 19.75 -68.28 3.74
CA PRO A 469 19.97 -68.37 2.29
C PRO A 469 20.07 -67.00 1.60
N SER A 470 20.98 -66.89 0.64
CA SER A 470 21.12 -65.72 -0.23
C SER A 470 20.00 -65.70 -1.28
N ASN A 471 19.43 -64.53 -1.54
CA ASN A 471 18.40 -64.34 -2.55
C ASN A 471 18.93 -63.47 -3.69
N ILE A 472 18.62 -63.86 -4.92
CA ILE A 472 18.77 -63.03 -6.11
C ILE A 472 17.37 -62.56 -6.50
N ASN A 473 17.19 -61.24 -6.54
CA ASN A 473 15.97 -60.59 -7.02
C ASN A 473 16.32 -59.80 -8.29
N PHE A 474 15.56 -60.03 -9.35
CA PHE A 474 15.62 -59.26 -10.58
C PHE A 474 14.24 -58.65 -10.83
N THR A 475 14.18 -57.34 -10.95
CA THR A 475 12.97 -56.60 -11.27
C THR A 475 13.23 -55.74 -12.50
N ALA A 476 12.31 -55.76 -13.45
CA ALA A 476 12.32 -54.93 -14.63
C ALA A 476 10.94 -54.31 -14.84
N GLU A 477 10.91 -53.02 -15.12
CA GLU A 477 9.69 -52.25 -15.34
C GLU A 477 9.85 -51.42 -16.61
N PHE A 478 8.80 -51.39 -17.41
CA PHE A 478 8.66 -50.52 -18.57
C PHE A 478 7.34 -49.76 -18.41
N ALA A 479 7.36 -48.45 -18.59
CA ALA A 479 6.16 -47.65 -18.63
C ALA A 479 6.30 -46.58 -19.71
N GLN A 480 5.24 -46.41 -20.51
CA GLN A 480 5.13 -45.35 -21.49
C GLN A 480 3.95 -44.44 -21.12
N LEU A 481 4.24 -43.15 -21.03
CA LEU A 481 3.23 -42.10 -20.92
C LEU A 481 2.83 -41.64 -22.33
N ILE A 482 1.54 -41.76 -22.63
CA ILE A 482 0.90 -41.13 -23.79
C ILE A 482 0.20 -39.88 -23.27
N ALA A 483 0.81 -38.72 -23.51
CA ALA A 483 0.22 -37.44 -23.16
C ALA A 483 -0.91 -37.10 -24.14
N GLY A 484 -2.13 -36.92 -23.63
CA GLY A 484 -3.26 -36.47 -24.43
C GLY A 484 -3.28 -34.94 -24.58
N ARG A 485 -4.19 -34.47 -25.44
CA ARG A 485 -4.43 -33.04 -25.65
C ARG A 485 -5.48 -32.54 -24.67
N ASN A 486 -5.41 -31.26 -24.32
CA ASN A 486 -6.44 -30.57 -23.54
C ASN A 486 -7.78 -30.65 -24.27
N THR A 487 -8.79 -31.24 -23.62
CA THR A 487 -10.16 -31.36 -24.13
C THR A 487 -11.11 -30.76 -23.10
N GLY A 488 -11.96 -29.81 -23.51
CA GLY A 488 -12.89 -29.11 -22.62
C GLY A 488 -12.57 -27.62 -22.43
N ALA A 489 -11.36 -27.19 -22.79
CA ALA A 489 -11.02 -25.78 -22.96
C ALA A 489 -11.52 -25.25 -24.32
N GLN A 490 -11.86 -23.96 -24.38
CA GLN A 490 -12.31 -23.29 -25.60
C GLN A 490 -11.21 -23.40 -26.68
N GLY A 491 -11.55 -24.02 -27.82
CA GLY A 491 -10.60 -24.21 -28.92
C GLY A 491 -9.45 -25.18 -28.63
N ASN A 492 -9.50 -25.96 -27.54
CA ASN A 492 -8.41 -26.82 -27.05
C ASN A 492 -7.08 -26.07 -26.86
N ALA A 493 -7.15 -24.77 -26.56
CA ALA A 493 -5.99 -23.91 -26.35
C ALA A 493 -5.83 -23.57 -24.86
N SER A 494 -4.60 -23.23 -24.46
CA SER A 494 -4.34 -22.51 -23.22
C SER A 494 -4.14 -21.03 -23.48
N TYR A 495 -4.66 -20.21 -22.59
CA TYR A 495 -4.54 -18.76 -22.63
C TYR A 495 -3.25 -18.37 -21.92
N ILE A 496 -2.36 -17.68 -22.64
CA ILE A 496 -1.22 -17.01 -22.01
C ILE A 496 -1.75 -15.85 -21.14
N ASP A 497 -2.74 -15.14 -21.65
CA ASP A 497 -3.51 -14.11 -20.94
C ASP A 497 -4.92 -14.04 -21.57
N ASP A 498 -5.96 -13.90 -20.76
CA ASP A 498 -7.34 -13.70 -21.20
C ASP A 498 -7.88 -12.30 -20.90
N PHE A 499 -7.06 -11.45 -20.27
CA PHE A 499 -7.35 -10.07 -19.85
C PHE A 499 -8.54 -9.92 -18.89
N GLU A 500 -9.11 -11.01 -18.35
CA GLU A 500 -10.27 -10.92 -17.46
C GLU A 500 -9.89 -10.31 -16.09
N ASN A 501 -8.67 -10.57 -15.63
CA ASN A 501 -8.12 -10.00 -14.39
C ASN A 501 -7.23 -8.77 -14.64
N ALA A 502 -7.25 -8.21 -15.86
CA ALA A 502 -6.45 -7.02 -16.18
C ALA A 502 -6.99 -5.75 -15.50
N LYS A 503 -8.25 -5.79 -15.03
CA LYS A 503 -8.91 -4.69 -14.35
C LYS A 503 -9.28 -5.07 -12.92
N THR A 504 -8.90 -4.23 -11.97
CA THR A 504 -9.34 -4.29 -10.57
C THR A 504 -9.87 -2.91 -10.20
N ASP A 505 -11.07 -2.87 -9.62
CA ASP A 505 -11.75 -1.61 -9.30
C ASP A 505 -11.59 -1.27 -7.81
N ILE A 506 -11.33 0.01 -7.53
CA ILE A 506 -11.37 0.57 -6.17
C ILE A 506 -12.62 1.46 -6.11
N ASP A 507 -13.63 1.04 -5.35
CA ASP A 507 -14.87 1.80 -5.22
C ASP A 507 -14.67 3.04 -4.33
N ILE A 508 -14.99 4.21 -4.89
CA ILE A 508 -14.92 5.51 -4.19
C ILE A 508 -16.30 6.14 -3.94
N SER A 509 -17.38 5.43 -4.23
CA SER A 509 -18.75 5.98 -4.22
C SER A 509 -19.39 6.13 -2.83
N THR A 510 -18.76 5.60 -1.77
CA THR A 510 -19.33 5.60 -0.41
C THR A 510 -19.27 7.01 0.22
N PRO A 511 -20.41 7.69 0.46
CA PRO A 511 -20.43 9.09 0.91
C PRO A 511 -19.78 9.35 2.27
N GLN A 512 -19.83 8.39 3.20
CA GLN A 512 -19.28 8.51 4.55
C GLN A 512 -17.75 8.53 4.58
N GLN A 513 -17.09 8.12 3.49
CA GLN A 513 -15.63 8.17 3.37
C GLN A 513 -15.12 9.54 2.91
N TRP A 514 -16.03 10.46 2.57
CA TRP A 514 -15.71 11.79 2.08
C TRP A 514 -16.01 12.84 3.15
N THR A 515 -15.12 13.81 3.26
CA THR A 515 -15.25 15.01 4.10
C THR A 515 -15.20 16.28 3.26
N ILE A 516 -15.47 17.43 3.88
CA ILE A 516 -15.29 18.76 3.28
C ILE A 516 -13.81 18.94 2.89
N SER A 517 -13.53 19.53 1.73
CA SER A 517 -12.15 19.79 1.31
C SER A 517 -11.59 21.13 1.81
N SER A 518 -10.27 21.20 1.86
CA SER A 518 -9.51 22.45 1.83
C SER A 518 -9.84 23.28 0.59
N THR A 519 -9.50 24.58 0.62
CA THR A 519 -9.66 25.48 -0.51
C THR A 519 -8.68 25.14 -1.63
N PRO A 520 -9.14 24.80 -2.85
CA PRO A 520 -8.26 24.39 -3.93
C PRO A 520 -7.22 25.45 -4.29
N SER A 521 -5.99 25.03 -4.59
CA SER A 521 -4.85 25.94 -4.83
C SER A 521 -4.98 26.85 -6.07
N MET A 522 -5.98 26.61 -6.94
CA MET A 522 -6.30 27.49 -8.07
C MET A 522 -6.95 28.82 -7.65
N PHE A 523 -7.41 28.92 -6.40
CA PHE A 523 -8.01 30.13 -5.83
C PHE A 523 -6.96 30.95 -5.08
N ALA A 524 -6.95 32.27 -5.26
CA ALA A 524 -5.94 33.15 -4.67
C ALA A 524 -5.96 33.13 -3.13
N GLU A 525 -7.14 32.92 -2.54
CA GLU A 525 -7.32 32.81 -1.09
C GLU A 525 -6.69 31.55 -0.49
N SER A 526 -6.28 30.55 -1.28
CA SER A 526 -5.61 29.33 -0.77
C SER A 526 -4.27 29.63 -0.09
N GLN A 527 -3.67 30.79 -0.40
CA GLN A 527 -2.42 31.28 0.17
C GLN A 527 -2.60 31.96 1.54
N LEU A 528 -3.85 32.23 1.94
CA LEU A 528 -4.13 32.87 3.22
C LEU A 528 -4.08 31.83 4.34
N THR A 529 -3.30 32.11 5.38
CA THR A 529 -3.23 31.30 6.61
C THR A 529 -3.82 32.07 7.77
N ASN A 530 -4.60 31.37 8.61
CA ASN A 530 -5.27 31.92 9.78
C ASN A 530 -6.12 33.16 9.44
N ASN A 531 -6.91 33.06 8.37
CA ASN A 531 -7.75 34.15 7.86
C ASN A 531 -9.06 33.60 7.25
N VAL A 532 -10.20 34.05 7.77
CA VAL A 532 -11.53 33.57 7.34
C VAL A 532 -11.87 33.81 5.86
N ARG A 533 -11.14 34.71 5.18
CA ARG A 533 -11.27 34.91 3.72
C ARG A 533 -10.93 33.67 2.91
N TYR A 534 -10.14 32.75 3.47
CA TYR A 534 -9.82 31.45 2.87
C TYR A 534 -11.06 30.65 2.49
N GLY A 535 -12.19 30.80 3.19
CA GLY A 535 -13.45 30.10 2.94
C GLY A 535 -14.51 30.87 2.14
N TYR A 536 -14.25 32.11 1.70
CA TYR A 536 -15.31 32.99 1.14
C TYR A 536 -15.96 32.46 -0.14
N ASN A 537 -15.24 31.70 -0.95
CA ASN A 537 -15.77 31.15 -2.20
C ASN A 537 -16.39 29.75 -2.06
N ARG A 538 -16.42 29.17 -0.85
CA ARG A 538 -17.02 27.85 -0.61
C ARG A 538 -18.54 27.92 -0.64
N ALA A 539 -19.16 27.41 -1.68
CA ALA A 539 -20.60 27.23 -1.79
C ALA A 539 -21.04 25.87 -1.26
N LEU A 540 -22.35 25.71 -1.06
CA LEU A 540 -22.92 24.49 -0.50
C LEU A 540 -22.83 23.34 -1.50
N LEU A 541 -22.14 22.27 -1.10
CA LEU A 541 -22.09 20.99 -1.78
C LEU A 541 -22.62 19.92 -0.82
N ALA A 542 -23.54 19.08 -1.29
CA ALA A 542 -23.99 17.90 -0.57
C ALA A 542 -23.68 16.64 -1.38
N TRP A 543 -23.11 15.63 -0.73
CA TRP A 543 -22.80 14.33 -1.31
C TRP A 543 -23.46 13.20 -0.53
N TYR A 544 -24.26 12.38 -1.19
CA TYR A 544 -25.08 11.38 -0.51
C TYR A 544 -25.55 10.27 -1.44
N VAL A 545 -25.96 9.15 -0.84
CA VAL A 545 -26.77 8.12 -1.49
C VAL A 545 -28.18 8.24 -0.91
N ILE A 546 -29.19 8.35 -1.79
CA ILE A 546 -30.60 8.40 -1.35
C ILE A 546 -30.96 7.06 -0.71
N ASP A 547 -31.44 7.11 0.53
CA ASP A 547 -31.80 5.91 1.28
C ASP A 547 -32.99 5.21 0.59
N PRO A 548 -32.89 3.89 0.32
CA PRO A 548 -33.98 3.14 -0.27
C PRO A 548 -35.31 3.20 0.51
N LEU A 549 -35.31 3.66 1.76
CA LEU A 549 -36.54 3.93 2.51
C LEU A 549 -37.45 4.90 1.77
N PHE A 550 -36.93 5.87 1.01
CA PHE A 550 -37.76 6.83 0.27
C PHE A 550 -38.29 6.23 -1.05
N THR A 551 -37.49 5.38 -1.69
CA THR A 551 -37.72 4.89 -3.05
C THR A 551 -38.23 3.45 -3.14
N ARG A 552 -38.34 2.70 -2.04
CA ARG A 552 -38.98 1.38 -2.01
C ARG A 552 -40.47 1.47 -1.75
N ARG A 553 -41.29 0.75 -2.53
CA ARG A 553 -42.77 0.78 -2.40
C ARG A 553 -43.27 0.19 -1.08
N SER A 554 -42.58 -0.81 -0.56
CA SER A 554 -42.92 -1.53 0.68
C SER A 554 -42.44 -0.84 1.95
N SER A 555 -41.72 0.29 1.85
CA SER A 555 -41.25 1.01 3.04
C SER A 555 -42.44 1.56 3.84
N SER A 556 -42.49 1.20 5.12
CA SER A 556 -43.43 1.74 6.12
C SER A 556 -42.88 2.98 6.82
N LEU A 557 -41.59 3.28 6.62
CA LEU A 557 -40.87 4.38 7.28
C LEU A 557 -40.89 5.69 6.46
N THR A 558 -41.31 5.64 5.19
CA THR A 558 -41.47 6.83 4.36
C THR A 558 -42.64 7.68 4.83
N PRO A 559 -42.47 9.00 5.03
CA PRO A 559 -43.58 9.90 5.30
C PRO A 559 -44.66 9.82 4.22
N GLY A 560 -45.93 9.79 4.64
CA GLY A 560 -47.06 9.56 3.72
C GLY A 560 -47.16 10.59 2.59
N TYR A 561 -46.78 11.84 2.86
CA TYR A 561 -46.79 12.90 1.85
C TYR A 561 -45.72 12.70 0.76
N ILE A 562 -44.57 12.10 1.09
CA ILE A 562 -43.53 11.71 0.11
C ILE A 562 -43.98 10.46 -0.65
N LYS A 563 -44.53 9.47 0.07
CA LYS A 563 -45.00 8.21 -0.52
C LYS A 563 -46.06 8.41 -1.60
N ASN A 564 -46.91 9.44 -1.43
CA ASN A 564 -47.97 9.81 -2.35
C ASN A 564 -47.52 10.78 -3.46
N ASP A 565 -46.31 11.34 -3.38
CA ASP A 565 -45.75 12.24 -4.39
C ASP A 565 -45.06 11.46 -5.51
N VAL A 566 -45.87 10.96 -6.43
CA VAL A 566 -45.42 10.15 -7.56
C VAL A 566 -44.49 10.94 -8.49
N GLN A 567 -44.64 12.26 -8.57
CA GLN A 567 -43.84 13.12 -9.43
C GLN A 567 -42.39 13.19 -8.92
N GLN A 568 -42.22 13.48 -7.63
CA GLN A 568 -40.90 13.50 -6.99
C GLN A 568 -40.18 12.14 -7.06
N LEU A 569 -40.91 11.04 -6.85
CA LEU A 569 -40.34 9.70 -6.91
C LEU A 569 -40.04 9.22 -8.35
N SER A 570 -40.53 9.96 -9.34
CA SER A 570 -40.24 9.75 -10.76
C SER A 570 -39.12 10.68 -11.27
N ASP A 571 -38.64 11.60 -10.44
CA ASP A 571 -37.53 12.48 -10.79
C ASP A 571 -36.26 11.65 -11.05
N PRO A 572 -35.58 11.83 -12.20
CA PRO A 572 -34.35 11.10 -12.52
C PRO A 572 -33.26 11.22 -11.45
N ARG A 573 -33.24 12.32 -10.68
CA ARG A 573 -32.28 12.57 -9.59
C ARG A 573 -32.63 11.81 -8.30
N VAL A 574 -33.85 11.28 -8.20
CA VAL A 574 -34.37 10.64 -6.98
C VAL A 574 -34.64 9.15 -7.18
N ARG A 575 -35.04 8.74 -8.39
CA ARG A 575 -35.45 7.36 -8.66
C ARG A 575 -34.33 6.35 -8.43
N GLU A 576 -34.71 5.10 -8.18
CA GLU A 576 -33.75 3.98 -8.21
C GLU A 576 -33.25 3.77 -9.64
N ILE A 577 -31.93 3.55 -9.76
CA ILE A 577 -31.27 3.16 -11.01
C ILE A 577 -31.07 1.66 -10.99
N TYR A 578 -31.63 0.96 -11.98
CA TYR A 578 -31.49 -0.50 -12.07
C TYR A 578 -30.16 -0.86 -12.73
N ALA A 579 -29.55 -1.97 -12.33
CA ALA A 579 -28.33 -2.46 -12.97
C ALA A 579 -28.54 -2.73 -14.46
N SER A 580 -29.75 -3.12 -14.88
CA SER A 580 -30.12 -3.30 -16.29
C SER A 580 -30.15 -2.00 -17.08
N ASP A 581 -30.28 -0.83 -16.43
CA ASP A 581 -30.28 0.48 -17.09
C ASP A 581 -28.88 0.75 -17.70
N LEU A 582 -27.81 0.44 -16.96
CA LEU A 582 -26.42 0.69 -17.37
C LEU A 582 -25.71 -0.57 -17.91
N TYR A 583 -26.00 -1.74 -17.35
CA TYR A 583 -25.34 -3.02 -17.65
C TYR A 583 -26.35 -4.08 -18.12
N PRO A 584 -27.04 -3.89 -19.27
CA PRO A 584 -28.11 -4.79 -19.71
C PRO A 584 -27.65 -6.22 -20.02
N ASN A 585 -26.36 -6.41 -20.35
CA ASN A 585 -25.78 -7.71 -20.66
C ASN A 585 -25.23 -8.44 -19.42
N LYS A 586 -25.26 -7.81 -18.24
CA LYS A 586 -24.79 -8.42 -16.99
C LYS A 586 -25.91 -9.27 -16.40
N SER A 587 -25.70 -10.58 -16.30
CA SER A 587 -26.60 -11.47 -15.58
C SER A 587 -26.39 -11.30 -14.07
N LEU A 588 -27.42 -10.84 -13.36
CA LEU A 588 -27.41 -10.76 -11.90
C LEU A 588 -27.78 -12.11 -11.29
N ASN A 589 -27.10 -12.51 -10.22
CA ASN A 589 -27.53 -13.64 -9.41
C ASN A 589 -28.77 -13.28 -8.58
N TYR A 590 -29.52 -14.29 -8.13
CA TYR A 590 -30.72 -14.08 -7.31
C TYR A 590 -30.47 -13.31 -6.00
N LYS A 591 -29.23 -13.35 -5.48
CA LYS A 591 -28.84 -12.64 -4.25
C LYS A 591 -28.35 -11.20 -4.50
N ASP A 592 -28.08 -10.83 -5.74
CA ASP A 592 -27.51 -9.53 -6.06
C ASP A 592 -28.61 -8.47 -6.05
N ALA A 593 -28.27 -7.24 -5.62
CA ALA A 593 -29.21 -6.13 -5.67
C ALA A 593 -29.47 -5.73 -7.13
N ALA A 594 -30.75 -5.63 -7.51
CA ALA A 594 -31.13 -5.20 -8.86
C ALA A 594 -30.93 -3.69 -9.10
N THR A 595 -30.69 -2.92 -8.03
CA THR A 595 -30.50 -1.47 -8.05
C THR A 595 -29.06 -1.11 -7.71
N LEU A 596 -28.52 -0.08 -8.38
CA LEU A 596 -27.19 0.45 -8.12
C LEU A 596 -27.26 1.59 -7.09
N PRO A 597 -26.37 1.63 -6.09
CA PRO A 597 -26.16 2.83 -5.29
C PRO A 597 -25.57 3.94 -6.17
N VAL A 598 -26.02 5.18 -5.98
CA VAL A 598 -25.55 6.34 -6.75
C VAL A 598 -25.05 7.40 -5.79
N LEU A 599 -23.79 7.79 -5.93
CA LEU A 599 -23.23 8.96 -5.26
C LEU A 599 -23.79 10.22 -5.94
N ASN A 600 -24.74 10.87 -5.28
CA ASN A 600 -25.33 12.12 -5.76
C ASN A 600 -24.47 13.28 -5.29
N LEU A 601 -24.12 14.18 -6.21
CA LEU A 601 -23.44 15.44 -5.92
C LEU A 601 -24.38 16.60 -6.22
N ALA A 602 -24.90 17.25 -5.17
CA ALA A 602 -25.80 18.38 -5.28
C ALA A 602 -25.06 19.68 -4.93
N PHE A 603 -24.75 20.48 -5.96
CA PHE A 603 -24.03 21.75 -5.81
C PHE A 603 -24.97 22.95 -5.92
N TYR A 604 -24.95 23.81 -4.90
CA TYR A 604 -25.77 25.02 -4.80
C TYR A 604 -24.87 26.27 -4.79
N PRO A 605 -24.42 26.76 -5.96
CA PRO A 605 -23.40 27.81 -6.06
C PRO A 605 -23.84 29.19 -5.54
N ASN A 606 -25.14 29.39 -5.37
CA ASN A 606 -25.73 30.61 -4.82
C ASN A 606 -25.97 30.52 -3.30
N GLU A 607 -25.66 29.40 -2.66
CA GLU A 607 -25.83 29.20 -1.22
C GLU A 607 -24.48 29.06 -0.55
N ARG A 608 -24.35 29.59 0.68
CA ARG A 608 -23.12 29.46 1.45
C ARG A 608 -22.92 28.01 1.89
N GLY A 609 -21.71 27.49 1.71
CA GLY A 609 -21.30 26.25 2.36
C GLY A 609 -20.83 26.49 3.80
N PRO A 610 -20.45 25.42 4.52
CA PRO A 610 -19.88 25.53 5.86
C PRO A 610 -18.64 26.44 5.90
N TYR A 611 -18.54 27.25 6.95
CA TYR A 611 -17.46 28.19 7.23
C TYR A 611 -17.24 29.27 6.15
N ASN A 612 -18.26 29.56 5.33
CA ASN A 612 -18.22 30.68 4.40
C ASN A 612 -18.79 31.96 5.05
N LEU A 613 -17.88 32.89 5.36
CA LEU A 613 -18.20 34.19 5.96
C LEU A 613 -18.16 35.37 4.97
N ASP A 614 -18.42 35.13 3.68
CA ASP A 614 -18.51 36.21 2.69
C ASP A 614 -19.73 37.12 2.97
N PRO A 615 -19.52 38.40 3.32
CA PRO A 615 -20.63 39.31 3.63
C PRO A 615 -21.44 39.75 2.39
N SER A 616 -21.02 39.38 1.18
CA SER A 616 -21.57 39.84 -0.10
C SER A 616 -22.86 39.11 -0.49
N LEU A 617 -23.88 39.19 0.37
CA LEU A 617 -25.18 38.54 0.19
C LEU A 617 -26.22 39.47 -0.48
N ASP A 618 -27.20 38.87 -1.14
CA ASP A 618 -28.44 39.55 -1.54
C ASP A 618 -29.48 39.60 -0.40
N SER A 619 -30.66 40.17 -0.65
CA SER A 619 -31.70 40.31 0.37
C SER A 619 -32.25 38.97 0.89
N ASP A 620 -32.14 37.91 0.09
CA ASP A 620 -32.59 36.56 0.41
C ASP A 620 -31.45 35.69 0.98
N GLY A 621 -30.28 36.29 1.23
CA GLY A 621 -29.11 35.61 1.82
C GLY A 621 -28.33 34.74 0.83
N LYS A 622 -28.52 34.92 -0.48
CA LYS A 622 -27.79 34.18 -1.52
C LYS A 622 -26.50 34.89 -1.92
N LEU A 623 -25.52 34.12 -2.39
CA LEU A 623 -24.24 34.59 -2.91
C LEU A 623 -24.45 35.24 -4.29
N ARG A 624 -23.96 36.47 -4.48
CA ARG A 624 -24.19 37.26 -5.71
C ARG A 624 -23.48 36.74 -6.96
N ASN A 625 -22.30 36.15 -6.81
CA ASN A 625 -21.45 35.69 -7.92
C ASN A 625 -21.27 34.16 -7.90
N PRO A 626 -22.31 33.37 -8.27
CA PRO A 626 -22.25 31.90 -8.19
C PRO A 626 -21.17 31.28 -9.09
N ALA A 627 -20.83 31.92 -10.21
CA ALA A 627 -19.81 31.42 -11.15
C ALA A 627 -18.37 31.45 -10.61
N GLN A 628 -18.11 32.18 -9.51
CA GLN A 628 -16.79 32.23 -8.85
C GLN A 628 -16.69 31.29 -7.65
N ARG A 629 -17.76 30.54 -7.35
CA ARG A 629 -17.83 29.68 -6.17
C ARG A 629 -17.44 28.25 -6.51
N TRP A 630 -16.90 27.57 -5.51
CA TRP A 630 -16.53 26.16 -5.58
C TRP A 630 -17.20 25.38 -4.45
N GLY A 631 -17.35 24.08 -4.62
CA GLY A 631 -17.72 23.15 -3.57
C GLY A 631 -16.84 21.92 -3.72
N GLY A 632 -16.27 21.43 -2.64
CA GLY A 632 -15.27 20.37 -2.68
C GLY A 632 -15.46 19.36 -1.57
N MET A 633 -15.09 18.12 -1.89
CA MET A 633 -15.05 16.99 -0.97
C MET A 633 -13.74 16.25 -1.20
N MET A 634 -13.15 15.71 -0.14
CA MET A 634 -11.91 14.94 -0.19
C MET A 634 -12.01 13.67 0.63
N ARG A 635 -11.17 12.68 0.29
CA ARG A 635 -11.05 11.41 1.00
C ARG A 635 -9.61 10.92 0.92
N ARG A 636 -9.23 10.04 1.83
CA ARG A 636 -8.01 9.24 1.65
C ARG A 636 -8.22 8.18 0.57
N ILE A 637 -7.12 7.79 -0.06
CA ILE A 637 -7.08 6.62 -0.93
C ILE A 637 -6.21 5.58 -0.25
N GLU A 638 -6.78 4.39 -0.08
CA GLU A 638 -6.19 3.29 0.67
C GLU A 638 -4.91 2.76 0.02
N THR A 639 -4.76 2.95 -1.29
CA THR A 639 -3.56 2.61 -2.06
C THR A 639 -2.85 3.89 -2.47
N SER A 640 -1.79 4.26 -1.76
CA SER A 640 -1.05 5.51 -1.99
C SER A 640 -0.05 5.45 -3.16
N ASP A 641 0.45 4.25 -3.51
CA ASP A 641 1.38 4.05 -4.63
C ASP A 641 0.62 3.61 -5.90
N PHE A 642 0.20 4.60 -6.70
CA PHE A 642 -0.53 4.38 -7.95
C PHE A 642 0.34 3.70 -9.03
N ASP A 643 1.65 3.93 -9.03
CA ASP A 643 2.56 3.28 -9.97
C ASP A 643 2.61 1.78 -9.67
N ALA A 644 2.84 1.39 -8.42
CA ALA A 644 2.88 -0.02 -8.01
C ALA A 644 1.54 -0.73 -8.18
N ALA A 645 0.43 -0.03 -7.97
CA ALA A 645 -0.92 -0.55 -8.14
C ALA A 645 -1.42 -0.50 -9.60
N ASN A 646 -0.67 0.12 -10.51
CA ASN A 646 -1.06 0.34 -11.90
C ASN A 646 -2.45 0.99 -12.05
N VAL A 647 -2.69 2.07 -11.30
CA VAL A 647 -3.94 2.86 -11.40
C VAL A 647 -3.88 3.74 -12.64
N GLU A 648 -4.74 3.47 -13.63
CA GLU A 648 -4.73 4.17 -14.92
C GLU A 648 -5.89 5.14 -15.11
N TYR A 649 -7.09 4.81 -14.60
CA TYR A 649 -8.32 5.56 -14.89
C TYR A 649 -9.16 5.80 -13.64
N VAL A 650 -9.83 6.95 -13.62
CA VAL A 650 -11.01 7.18 -12.79
C VAL A 650 -12.23 7.00 -13.68
N GLU A 651 -13.00 5.95 -13.44
CA GLU A 651 -14.19 5.63 -14.23
C GLU A 651 -15.47 5.83 -13.42
N PHE A 652 -16.47 6.44 -14.03
CA PHE A 652 -17.81 6.57 -13.47
C PHE A 652 -18.83 6.80 -14.58
N TRP A 653 -20.09 6.47 -14.29
CA TRP A 653 -21.23 6.86 -15.11
C TRP A 653 -21.85 8.13 -14.54
N MET A 654 -21.99 9.17 -15.36
CA MET A 654 -22.64 10.41 -14.97
C MET A 654 -23.97 10.58 -15.69
N MET A 655 -25.05 10.75 -14.93
CA MET A 655 -26.34 11.11 -15.50
C MET A 655 -26.24 12.48 -16.16
N ASP A 656 -26.81 12.63 -17.35
CA ASP A 656 -26.84 13.90 -18.07
C ASP A 656 -27.51 15.00 -17.22
N PRO A 657 -26.77 16.02 -16.76
CA PRO A 657 -27.31 17.07 -15.92
C PRO A 657 -28.28 17.99 -16.68
N PHE A 658 -28.35 17.86 -18.01
CA PHE A 658 -29.25 18.59 -18.89
C PHE A 658 -30.51 17.79 -19.25
N THR A 659 -30.76 16.67 -18.56
CA THR A 659 -32.02 15.93 -18.69
C THR A 659 -33.20 16.85 -18.37
N GLU A 660 -34.24 16.82 -19.21
CA GLU A 660 -35.45 17.61 -18.98
C GLU A 660 -36.17 17.12 -17.72
N ILE A 661 -36.42 18.03 -16.78
CA ILE A 661 -37.14 17.74 -15.54
C ILE A 661 -38.31 18.71 -15.45
N ASN A 662 -39.54 18.16 -15.38
CA ASN A 662 -40.78 18.93 -15.27
C ASN A 662 -40.94 20.03 -16.34
N GLY A 663 -40.60 19.73 -17.61
CA GLY A 663 -40.75 20.68 -18.72
C GLY A 663 -39.64 21.73 -18.80
N LYS A 664 -38.56 21.59 -18.01
CA LYS A 664 -37.43 22.53 -17.98
C LYS A 664 -36.14 21.78 -18.23
N VAL A 665 -35.37 22.27 -19.19
CA VAL A 665 -34.00 21.85 -19.46
C VAL A 665 -33.06 22.78 -18.69
N PRO A 666 -32.23 22.25 -17.77
CA PRO A 666 -31.15 23.00 -17.13
C PRO A 666 -30.25 23.71 -18.16
N ASN A 667 -29.85 24.96 -17.89
CA ASN A 667 -28.96 25.74 -18.76
C ASN A 667 -27.77 26.33 -17.98
N TYR A 668 -27.21 25.54 -17.06
CA TYR A 668 -26.05 25.95 -16.27
C TYR A 668 -24.78 25.40 -16.92
N THR A 669 -23.67 26.11 -16.79
CA THR A 669 -22.35 25.63 -17.20
C THR A 669 -21.42 25.64 -16.01
N GLY A 670 -20.52 24.66 -15.92
CA GLY A 670 -19.54 24.57 -14.84
C GLY A 670 -18.41 23.62 -15.19
N ASP A 671 -17.57 23.35 -14.20
CA ASP A 671 -16.43 22.45 -14.31
C ASP A 671 -16.39 21.54 -13.08
N LEU A 672 -16.12 20.26 -13.32
CA LEU A 672 -15.83 19.26 -12.28
C LEU A 672 -14.33 18.97 -12.31
N TYR A 673 -13.70 19.01 -11.15
CA TYR A 673 -12.26 18.78 -11.00
C TYR A 673 -12.01 17.54 -10.15
N PHE A 674 -11.09 16.70 -10.61
CA PHE A 674 -10.50 15.62 -9.82
C PHE A 674 -9.06 15.98 -9.52
N ASN A 675 -8.75 16.17 -8.24
CA ASN A 675 -7.41 16.39 -7.75
C ASN A 675 -6.90 15.07 -7.16
N LEU A 676 -5.80 14.52 -7.70
CA LEU A 676 -5.22 13.25 -7.26
C LEU A 676 -3.76 13.46 -6.84
N GLY A 677 -3.45 13.24 -5.57
CA GLY A 677 -2.12 13.42 -4.98
C GLY A 677 -2.20 13.81 -3.51
N GLU A 678 -1.23 14.57 -3.04
CA GLU A 678 -1.25 15.19 -1.70
C GLU A 678 -2.12 16.45 -1.77
N ILE A 679 -3.14 16.51 -0.91
CA ILE A 679 -4.08 17.62 -0.77
C ILE A 679 -4.06 18.00 0.70
N SER A 680 -4.13 19.30 1.01
CA SER A 680 -4.13 19.79 2.39
C SER A 680 -5.34 19.23 3.14
N GLU A 681 -5.09 18.67 4.32
CA GLU A 681 -6.09 18.22 5.27
C GLU A 681 -6.55 19.34 6.22
N ASP A 682 -5.84 20.46 6.23
CA ASP A 682 -6.22 21.70 6.92
C ASP A 682 -7.43 22.36 6.22
N VAL A 683 -8.63 22.03 6.67
CA VAL A 683 -9.92 22.48 6.11
C VAL A 683 -10.17 23.94 6.50
N LEU A 684 -9.83 24.30 7.74
CA LEU A 684 -9.88 25.65 8.30
C LEU A 684 -8.47 26.22 8.48
N LYS A 685 -7.83 26.52 7.35
CA LYS A 685 -6.41 26.89 7.26
C LYS A 685 -5.89 27.79 8.38
N ASP A 686 -5.29 27.19 9.39
CA ASP A 686 -4.65 27.85 10.53
C ASP A 686 -3.36 27.16 11.02
N GLY A 687 -2.98 26.04 10.38
CA GLY A 687 -1.74 25.30 10.67
C GLY A 687 -1.81 24.46 11.95
N ARG A 688 -2.99 24.31 12.56
CA ARG A 688 -3.23 23.47 13.73
C ARG A 688 -4.17 22.33 13.39
N LYS A 689 -3.85 21.12 13.83
CA LYS A 689 -4.71 19.96 13.62
C LYS A 689 -5.97 20.05 14.48
N PHE A 690 -7.12 20.29 13.88
CA PHE A 690 -8.39 20.19 14.60
C PHE A 690 -8.88 18.75 14.74
N TYR A 691 -9.43 18.42 15.91
CA TYR A 691 -10.12 17.15 16.14
C TYR A 691 -11.14 17.30 17.28
N GLU A 692 -12.41 17.02 17.02
CA GLU A 692 -13.51 17.26 17.96
C GLU A 692 -13.35 16.54 19.30
N SER A 693 -12.83 15.31 19.28
CA SER A 693 -12.63 14.52 20.51
C SER A 693 -11.59 15.11 21.46
N GLY A 694 -10.77 16.07 21.00
CA GLY A 694 -9.81 16.81 21.81
C GLY A 694 -10.40 18.00 22.55
N LEU A 695 -11.64 18.40 22.23
CA LEU A 695 -12.28 19.51 22.91
C LEU A 695 -12.57 19.17 24.39
N PRO A 696 -12.35 20.12 25.31
CA PRO A 696 -12.49 19.90 26.74
C PRO A 696 -13.96 19.66 27.11
N THR A 697 -14.27 18.54 27.76
CA THR A 697 -15.64 18.18 28.14
C THR A 697 -16.19 19.07 29.27
N ASP A 698 -15.31 19.63 30.09
CA ASP A 698 -15.62 20.54 31.18
C ASP A 698 -15.66 22.02 30.75
N GLY A 699 -15.19 22.34 29.53
CA GLY A 699 -15.11 23.70 29.01
C GLY A 699 -13.85 24.47 29.42
N ASP A 700 -12.81 23.78 29.89
CA ASP A 700 -11.52 24.40 30.25
C ASP A 700 -10.82 25.03 29.03
N ARG A 701 -10.83 26.36 28.97
CA ARG A 701 -10.23 27.13 27.87
C ARG A 701 -8.69 27.06 27.84
N SER A 702 -8.02 26.54 28.86
CA SER A 702 -6.57 26.35 28.84
C SER A 702 -6.11 25.21 27.92
N GLN A 703 -7.03 24.31 27.54
CA GLN A 703 -6.78 23.15 26.68
C GLN A 703 -7.06 23.41 25.20
N VAL A 704 -7.43 24.65 24.85
CA VAL A 704 -7.70 25.09 23.49
C VAL A 704 -6.92 26.37 23.18
N ALA A 705 -6.56 26.55 21.91
CA ALA A 705 -5.99 27.77 21.38
C ALA A 705 -7.02 28.48 20.50
N GLU A 706 -7.08 29.81 20.60
CA GLU A 706 -7.94 30.63 19.75
C GLU A 706 -7.25 30.94 18.41
N THR A 707 -7.96 30.70 17.31
CA THR A 707 -7.53 31.03 15.94
C THR A 707 -8.54 31.98 15.29
N ALA A 708 -8.28 32.42 14.06
CA ALA A 708 -9.24 33.27 13.33
C ALA A 708 -10.58 32.57 13.09
N TRP A 709 -10.59 31.23 13.11
CA TRP A 709 -11.77 30.40 12.86
C TRP A 709 -12.53 30.02 14.12
N GLY A 710 -11.84 29.81 15.24
CA GLY A 710 -12.48 29.33 16.46
C GLY A 710 -11.48 28.81 17.50
N LEU A 711 -11.77 27.65 18.09
CA LEU A 711 -11.00 27.03 19.17
C LEU A 711 -10.45 25.68 18.71
N VAL A 712 -9.14 25.51 18.77
CA VAL A 712 -8.47 24.26 18.38
C VAL A 712 -7.82 23.61 19.60
N PRO A 713 -8.00 22.30 19.85
CA PRO A 713 -7.33 21.60 20.95
C PRO A 713 -5.81 21.76 20.91
N THR A 714 -5.17 21.93 22.06
CA THR A 714 -3.70 22.05 22.17
C THR A 714 -2.99 20.75 22.51
N GLN A 715 -3.73 19.73 22.95
CA GLN A 715 -3.17 18.42 23.26
C GLN A 715 -2.96 17.62 21.97
N ASN A 716 -2.03 16.66 22.00
CA ASN A 716 -1.86 15.75 20.89
C ASN A 716 -2.96 14.67 20.92
N ALA A 717 -3.53 14.37 19.76
CA ALA A 717 -4.53 13.31 19.64
C ALA A 717 -3.92 11.94 19.97
N VAL A 718 -4.56 11.22 20.88
CA VAL A 718 -4.23 9.81 21.20
C VAL A 718 -5.11 8.86 20.40
N THR A 719 -6.39 9.20 20.25
CA THR A 719 -7.38 8.44 19.49
C THR A 719 -8.48 9.37 19.05
N TYR A 720 -9.09 9.07 17.90
CA TYR A 720 -10.24 9.78 17.38
C TYR A 720 -11.53 9.12 17.86
N ALA A 721 -11.84 9.29 19.15
CA ALA A 721 -13.04 8.75 19.77
C ALA A 721 -13.63 9.73 20.78
N PHE A 722 -14.94 9.95 20.70
CA PHE A 722 -15.66 10.78 21.66
C PHE A 722 -15.61 10.19 23.08
N ASN A 723 -15.62 11.07 24.08
CA ASN A 723 -15.74 10.67 25.47
C ASN A 723 -17.15 10.08 25.74
N THR A 724 -17.23 9.01 26.53
CA THR A 724 -18.49 8.31 26.87
C THR A 724 -19.25 8.94 28.04
N SER A 725 -18.72 10.00 28.65
CA SER A 725 -19.39 10.73 29.73
C SER A 725 -20.67 11.39 29.24
N SER A 726 -21.68 11.48 30.12
CA SER A 726 -22.94 12.17 29.80
C SER A 726 -22.66 13.60 29.33
N ASP A 727 -23.36 14.05 28.27
CA ASP A 727 -23.23 15.36 27.63
C ASP A 727 -21.87 15.73 27.03
N ALA A 728 -20.81 14.94 27.23
CA ALA A 728 -19.48 15.23 26.68
C ALA A 728 -19.51 15.29 25.15
N ARG A 729 -20.20 14.34 24.51
CA ARG A 729 -20.31 14.32 23.05
C ARG A 729 -20.99 15.58 22.50
N ARG A 730 -22.02 16.12 23.15
CA ARG A 730 -22.70 17.34 22.71
C ARG A 730 -21.78 18.57 22.74
N ARG A 731 -20.76 18.57 23.61
CA ARG A 731 -19.76 19.65 23.70
C ARG A 731 -18.57 19.44 22.76
N GLN A 732 -18.39 18.23 22.24
CA GLN A 732 -17.29 17.87 21.34
C GLN A 732 -17.73 17.89 19.87
N ASP A 733 -18.92 17.39 19.56
CA ASP A 733 -19.54 17.34 18.22
C ASP A 733 -20.11 18.72 17.85
N VAL A 734 -19.20 19.67 17.58
CA VAL A 734 -19.52 21.09 17.33
C VAL A 734 -18.95 21.59 16.00
N GLY A 735 -18.27 20.75 15.23
CA GLY A 735 -17.66 21.10 13.95
C GLY A 735 -16.22 21.60 14.03
N TYR A 736 -15.62 21.82 12.86
CA TYR A 736 -14.19 22.14 12.66
C TYR A 736 -13.72 23.43 13.35
N ASN A 737 -14.62 24.35 13.71
CA ASN A 737 -14.26 25.58 14.42
C ASN A 737 -14.20 25.39 15.95
N GLY A 738 -14.63 24.26 16.50
CA GLY A 738 -14.64 24.02 17.93
C GLY A 738 -15.57 24.94 18.74
N LEU A 739 -16.56 25.56 18.10
CA LEU A 739 -17.48 26.50 18.73
C LEU A 739 -18.92 25.98 18.67
N THR A 740 -19.67 26.16 19.76
CA THR A 740 -21.12 25.93 19.67
C THR A 740 -21.79 27.04 18.84
N SER A 741 -22.95 26.75 18.25
CA SER A 741 -23.75 27.76 17.52
C SER A 741 -24.05 29.01 18.37
N GLU A 742 -24.17 28.87 19.70
CA GLU A 742 -24.29 30.01 20.61
C GLU A 742 -23.00 30.84 20.72
N GLU A 743 -21.85 30.19 20.84
CA GLU A 743 -20.54 30.86 20.95
C GLU A 743 -20.18 31.59 19.66
N GLU A 744 -20.47 30.98 18.51
CA GLU A 744 -20.28 31.58 17.18
C GLU A 744 -20.91 32.98 17.07
N ARG A 745 -22.09 33.22 17.64
CA ARG A 745 -22.76 34.54 17.55
C ARG A 745 -21.95 35.69 18.13
N THR A 746 -21.06 35.38 19.06
CA THR A 746 -20.25 36.36 19.79
C THR A 746 -18.76 36.28 19.46
N PHE A 747 -18.32 35.20 18.80
CA PHE A 747 -16.93 34.98 18.44
C PHE A 747 -16.49 35.90 17.29
N GLY A 748 -15.31 36.51 17.41
CA GLY A 748 -14.84 37.66 16.63
C GLY A 748 -15.27 37.68 15.15
N ALA A 749 -14.81 36.73 14.35
CA ALA A 749 -15.07 36.71 12.91
C ALA A 749 -16.55 36.53 12.53
N TYR A 750 -17.27 35.68 13.25
CA TYR A 750 -18.70 35.43 13.01
C TYR A 750 -19.55 36.61 13.49
N ALA A 751 -19.25 37.20 14.64
CA ALA A 751 -19.92 38.40 15.13
C ALA A 751 -19.73 39.58 14.18
N ASP A 752 -18.52 39.75 13.63
CA ASP A 752 -18.21 40.77 12.61
C ASP A 752 -18.94 40.50 11.28
N TYR A 753 -19.06 39.24 10.87
CA TYR A 753 -19.85 38.82 9.72
C TYR A 753 -21.34 39.16 9.91
N LEU A 754 -21.94 38.76 11.05
CA LEU A 754 -23.33 39.06 11.39
C LEU A 754 -23.60 40.57 11.40
N ARG A 755 -22.70 41.37 11.99
CA ARG A 755 -22.80 42.84 11.99
C ARG A 755 -22.81 43.40 10.57
N THR A 756 -21.98 42.85 9.68
CA THR A 756 -21.83 43.31 8.29
C THR A 756 -23.03 42.95 7.42
N ILE A 757 -23.63 41.76 7.58
CA ILE A 757 -24.75 41.33 6.73
C ILE A 757 -26.10 41.89 7.16
N ARG A 758 -26.26 42.31 8.42
CA ARG A 758 -27.52 42.80 8.99
C ARG A 758 -28.24 43.87 8.14
N PRO A 759 -27.57 44.88 7.56
CA PRO A 759 -28.25 45.84 6.68
C PRO A 759 -28.60 45.29 5.28
N ASN A 760 -28.01 44.16 4.86
CA ASN A 760 -28.10 43.65 3.50
C ASN A 760 -29.19 42.58 3.31
N VAL A 761 -29.47 41.79 4.36
CA VAL A 761 -30.43 40.68 4.31
C VAL A 761 -31.76 41.02 5.00
N ARG A 762 -32.84 40.32 4.63
CA ARG A 762 -34.14 40.46 5.32
C ARG A 762 -34.05 39.99 6.78
N PRO A 763 -34.88 40.53 7.71
CA PRO A 763 -34.85 40.14 9.12
C PRO A 763 -34.98 38.63 9.37
N ALA A 764 -35.94 37.94 8.73
CA ALA A 764 -36.10 36.50 8.89
C ALA A 764 -34.90 35.68 8.38
N VAL A 765 -34.25 36.17 7.31
CA VAL A 765 -33.03 35.56 6.77
C VAL A 765 -31.87 35.81 7.72
N TYR A 766 -31.73 37.02 8.25
CA TYR A 766 -30.75 37.33 9.28
C TYR A 766 -30.90 36.41 10.49
N ASP A 767 -32.11 36.23 11.00
CA ASP A 767 -32.37 35.39 12.18
C ASP A 767 -31.99 33.93 11.93
N SER A 768 -32.25 33.42 10.71
CA SER A 768 -31.81 32.07 10.30
C SER A 768 -30.28 31.95 10.22
N ILE A 769 -29.58 32.98 9.70
CA ILE A 769 -28.11 32.99 9.64
C ILE A 769 -27.52 33.12 11.04
N ALA A 770 -28.09 33.98 11.88
CA ALA A 770 -27.65 34.19 13.24
C ALA A 770 -27.84 32.94 14.11
N GLN A 771 -28.74 32.03 13.74
CA GLN A 771 -28.89 30.75 14.44
C GLN A 771 -27.67 29.86 14.28
N HIS A 772 -27.08 29.83 13.09
CA HIS A 772 -25.89 29.03 12.74
C HIS A 772 -24.92 29.87 11.88
N PRO A 773 -24.17 30.82 12.48
CA PRO A 773 -23.33 31.76 11.75
C PRO A 773 -22.28 31.10 10.83
N SER A 774 -21.72 29.96 11.24
CA SER A 774 -20.77 29.18 10.43
C SER A 774 -21.43 28.42 9.28
N GLY A 775 -22.75 28.18 9.32
CA GLY A 775 -23.46 27.36 8.33
C GLY A 775 -23.08 25.88 8.37
N ASP A 776 -22.54 25.39 9.48
CA ASP A 776 -22.02 24.02 9.65
C ASP A 776 -22.98 23.06 10.37
N GLN A 777 -24.21 23.50 10.66
CA GLN A 777 -25.22 22.72 11.36
C GLN A 777 -25.68 21.49 10.57
N TYR A 778 -25.60 20.31 11.19
CA TYR A 778 -26.10 19.06 10.63
C TYR A 778 -27.62 18.90 10.77
N TYR A 779 -28.24 18.34 9.74
CA TYR A 779 -29.64 17.90 9.78
C TYR A 779 -29.81 16.50 9.19
N TYR A 780 -30.29 15.56 10.01
CA TYR A 780 -30.58 14.21 9.55
C TYR A 780 -31.77 14.18 8.58
N PHE A 781 -31.66 13.43 7.49
CA PHE A 781 -32.66 13.41 6.42
C PHE A 781 -34.05 12.88 6.86
N ARG A 782 -34.17 12.17 7.98
CA ARG A 782 -35.47 11.77 8.60
C ARG A 782 -35.87 12.66 9.78
N GLY A 783 -35.22 13.79 10.01
CA GLY A 783 -35.56 14.68 11.11
C GLY A 783 -37.01 15.18 11.06
N LYS A 784 -37.63 15.39 12.24
CA LYS A 784 -39.00 15.89 12.36
C LYS A 784 -39.20 17.28 11.76
N ASN A 785 -38.18 18.13 11.84
CA ASN A 785 -38.13 19.45 11.22
C ASN A 785 -38.46 19.38 9.70
N TRP A 786 -37.93 18.38 8.99
CA TRP A 786 -38.21 18.20 7.58
C TRP A 786 -39.64 17.71 7.31
N ASP A 787 -40.21 16.91 8.21
CA ASP A 787 -41.60 16.46 8.11
C ASP A 787 -42.59 17.60 8.35
N GLU A 788 -42.33 18.45 9.35
CA GLU A 788 -43.13 19.63 9.67
C GLU A 788 -43.16 20.62 8.50
N GLN A 789 -42.03 20.81 7.83
CA GLN A 789 -41.91 21.65 6.63
C GLN A 789 -42.40 20.96 5.35
N ARG A 790 -42.77 19.67 5.41
CA ARG A 790 -43.08 18.82 4.25
C ARG A 790 -42.01 18.89 3.15
N ALA A 791 -40.74 18.89 3.55
CA ALA A 791 -39.60 19.03 2.66
C ALA A 791 -39.48 17.85 1.67
N SER A 792 -38.94 18.14 0.48
CA SER A 792 -38.61 17.15 -0.54
C SER A 792 -37.39 16.29 -0.15
N ILE A 793 -37.21 15.15 -0.80
CA ILE A 793 -36.07 14.24 -0.62
C ILE A 793 -34.75 14.98 -0.88
N LEU A 794 -34.66 15.77 -1.95
CA LEU A 794 -33.43 16.51 -2.26
C LEU A 794 -33.12 17.58 -1.19
N GLU A 795 -34.14 18.26 -0.67
CA GLU A 795 -33.95 19.27 0.40
C GLU A 795 -33.48 18.62 1.72
N ARG A 796 -33.98 17.41 2.02
CA ARG A 796 -33.60 16.66 3.24
C ARG A 796 -32.13 16.28 3.31
N TYR A 797 -31.46 16.12 2.17
CA TYR A 797 -30.04 15.78 2.10
C TYR A 797 -29.12 17.00 2.01
N LYS A 798 -29.67 18.21 1.93
CA LYS A 798 -28.91 19.44 1.66
C LYS A 798 -27.83 19.77 2.68
N TYR A 799 -28.03 19.40 3.95
CA TYR A 799 -27.12 19.67 5.07
C TYR A 799 -26.67 18.37 5.77
N ILE A 800 -26.65 17.25 5.04
CA ILE A 800 -26.31 15.93 5.62
C ILE A 800 -24.82 15.76 5.89
N ASN A 801 -23.97 16.54 5.22
CA ASN A 801 -22.50 16.46 5.31
C ASN A 801 -21.89 17.47 6.29
N ASN A 802 -22.74 18.30 6.89
CA ASN A 802 -22.33 19.33 7.82
C ASN A 802 -21.81 18.70 9.14
N PRO A 803 -20.74 19.23 9.74
CA PRO A 803 -20.05 18.56 10.84
C PRO A 803 -20.75 18.71 12.20
N ASN A 804 -21.32 19.88 12.51
CA ASN A 804 -21.85 20.20 13.84
C ASN A 804 -23.12 19.39 14.17
N GLY A 805 -22.97 18.36 15.02
CA GLY A 805 -24.05 17.48 15.47
C GLY A 805 -24.23 16.21 14.63
N ASN A 806 -23.28 15.88 13.76
CA ASN A 806 -23.40 14.73 12.85
C ASN A 806 -23.16 13.37 13.51
N SER A 807 -22.64 13.38 14.75
CA SER A 807 -22.26 12.20 15.52
C SER A 807 -23.03 12.06 16.83
N ALA A 808 -24.06 12.88 17.03
CA ALA A 808 -24.83 13.01 18.25
C ALA A 808 -25.32 11.66 18.80
N ALA A 809 -25.36 11.54 20.13
CA ALA A 809 -25.94 10.37 20.79
C ALA A 809 -27.44 10.27 20.49
N ALA A 810 -28.00 9.05 20.56
CA ALA A 810 -29.42 8.83 20.29
C ALA A 810 -30.29 9.51 21.36
N ASP A 811 -30.78 10.72 21.06
CA ASP A 811 -31.65 11.51 21.93
C ASP A 811 -33.12 11.26 21.58
N GLY A 812 -33.77 10.34 22.30
CA GLY A 812 -35.24 10.21 22.38
C GLY A 812 -36.00 9.85 21.09
N GLU A 813 -35.36 9.85 19.93
CA GLU A 813 -35.94 9.39 18.66
C GLU A 813 -35.92 7.87 18.55
N THR A 814 -36.90 7.31 17.85
CA THR A 814 -37.01 5.84 17.63
C THR A 814 -35.97 5.30 16.63
N TYR A 815 -35.11 6.17 16.09
CA TYR A 815 -34.07 5.87 15.12
C TYR A 815 -32.81 6.68 15.41
N ALA A 816 -31.64 6.13 15.06
CA ALA A 816 -30.39 6.85 15.17
C ALA A 816 -30.34 7.99 14.14
N SER A 817 -30.06 9.21 14.59
CA SER A 817 -29.91 10.40 13.75
C SER A 817 -28.45 10.70 13.39
N ALA A 818 -27.49 10.01 14.01
CA ALA A 818 -26.06 10.15 13.72
C ALA A 818 -25.75 9.66 12.30
N TYR A 819 -25.01 10.47 11.54
CA TYR A 819 -24.51 10.10 10.22
C TYR A 819 -23.27 9.22 10.31
N LYS A 820 -22.42 9.49 11.31
CA LYS A 820 -21.22 8.71 11.65
C LYS A 820 -21.06 8.65 13.17
N THR A 821 -20.12 7.84 13.66
CA THR A 821 -19.85 7.68 15.11
C THR A 821 -18.48 8.22 15.52
N THR A 822 -17.66 8.60 14.55
CA THR A 822 -16.30 9.11 14.71
C THR A 822 -16.30 10.63 14.64
N PRO A 823 -15.44 11.31 15.41
CA PRO A 823 -15.31 12.78 15.35
C PRO A 823 -14.93 13.29 13.96
N ASP A 824 -15.23 14.55 13.68
CA ASP A 824 -14.58 15.32 12.61
C ASP A 824 -13.14 15.70 13.02
N VAL A 825 -12.22 15.49 12.08
CA VAL A 825 -10.77 15.59 12.29
C VAL A 825 -10.12 16.10 11.00
N GLU A 826 -9.11 16.97 11.13
CA GLU A 826 -8.21 17.43 10.05
C GLU A 826 -6.97 16.51 9.95
N ASP A 827 -7.23 15.21 9.81
CA ASP A 827 -6.28 14.12 9.59
C ASP A 827 -7.09 13.00 8.92
N ILE A 828 -7.16 13.06 7.59
CA ILE A 828 -8.07 12.25 6.78
C ILE A 828 -7.45 10.87 6.53
N ASN A 829 -6.14 10.82 6.38
CA ASN A 829 -5.39 9.57 6.20
C ASN A 829 -5.21 8.77 7.51
N GLN A 830 -5.39 9.40 8.68
CA GLN A 830 -5.25 8.84 10.05
C GLN A 830 -3.81 8.52 10.43
N ASP A 831 -2.86 9.34 10.01
CA ASP A 831 -1.44 9.19 10.34
C ASP A 831 -0.99 9.98 11.59
N PHE A 832 -1.95 10.63 12.27
CA PHE A 832 -1.79 11.47 13.45
C PHE A 832 -0.95 12.73 13.22
N THR A 833 -0.71 13.11 11.97
CA THR A 833 -0.14 14.41 11.59
C THR A 833 -1.13 15.21 10.74
N LEU A 834 -0.86 16.50 10.56
CA LEU A 834 -1.62 17.37 9.67
C LEU A 834 -0.82 17.54 8.37
N ASN A 835 -1.35 17.05 7.25
CA ASN A 835 -0.77 17.35 5.95
C ASN A 835 -1.28 18.71 5.44
N GLU A 836 -0.39 19.67 5.22
CA GLU A 836 -0.70 21.00 4.70
C GLU A 836 -0.27 21.19 3.23
N TYR A 837 0.26 20.13 2.61
CA TYR A 837 0.90 20.20 1.30
C TYR A 837 -0.11 20.03 0.17
N GLU A 838 0.07 20.82 -0.89
CA GLU A 838 -0.74 20.76 -2.12
C GLU A 838 0.14 20.30 -3.29
N LYS A 839 0.16 18.99 -3.54
CA LYS A 839 0.91 18.36 -4.64
C LYS A 839 0.06 17.29 -5.33
N TYR A 840 -0.69 17.72 -6.33
CA TYR A 840 -1.63 16.85 -7.02
C TYR A 840 -1.64 17.09 -8.52
N TYR A 841 -2.08 16.08 -9.26
CA TYR A 841 -2.50 16.22 -10.64
C TYR A 841 -3.97 16.61 -10.69
N GLN A 842 -4.30 17.59 -11.52
CA GLN A 842 -5.66 18.08 -11.70
C GLN A 842 -6.24 17.64 -13.04
N TYR A 843 -7.40 17.01 -13.01
CA TYR A 843 -8.16 16.60 -14.18
C TYR A 843 -9.48 17.37 -14.23
N ARG A 844 -9.75 18.03 -15.35
CA ARG A 844 -10.92 18.89 -15.53
C ARG A 844 -11.94 18.24 -16.48
N VAL A 845 -13.16 18.04 -16.01
CA VAL A 845 -14.32 17.63 -16.81
C VAL A 845 -15.26 18.82 -16.95
N ARG A 846 -15.45 19.30 -18.17
CA ARG A 846 -16.32 20.45 -18.45
C ARG A 846 -17.79 20.04 -18.46
N ILE A 847 -18.63 20.69 -17.66
CA ILE A 847 -20.07 20.46 -17.59
C ILE A 847 -20.77 21.54 -18.42
N ASP A 848 -20.92 21.27 -19.71
CA ASP A 848 -21.49 22.19 -20.69
C ASP A 848 -22.19 21.37 -21.79
N PRO A 849 -23.43 21.69 -22.22
CA PRO A 849 -24.14 20.90 -23.23
C PRO A 849 -23.35 20.71 -24.54
N THR A 850 -22.47 21.65 -24.87
CA THR A 850 -21.64 21.60 -26.08
C THR A 850 -20.43 20.67 -25.94
N ALA A 851 -19.97 20.40 -24.71
CA ALA A 851 -18.80 19.58 -24.40
C ALA A 851 -19.15 18.12 -24.02
N MET A 852 -20.44 17.80 -23.85
CA MET A 852 -20.92 16.47 -23.48
C MET A 852 -21.10 15.57 -24.72
N GLN A 853 -20.00 15.25 -25.42
CA GLN A 853 -19.99 14.40 -26.62
C GLN A 853 -18.94 13.28 -26.51
N VAL A 854 -19.29 12.08 -26.97
CA VAL A 854 -18.38 10.92 -26.98
C VAL A 854 -17.13 11.23 -27.80
N GLY A 855 -15.95 10.90 -27.24
CA GLY A 855 -14.65 11.15 -27.83
C GLY A 855 -14.02 12.50 -27.45
N GLN A 856 -14.72 13.33 -26.67
CA GLN A 856 -14.20 14.58 -26.10
C GLN A 856 -14.43 14.58 -24.59
N ASN A 857 -13.75 15.47 -23.85
CA ASN A 857 -14.01 15.71 -22.43
C ASN A 857 -13.97 14.44 -21.56
N TYR A 858 -13.09 13.48 -21.91
CA TYR A 858 -12.95 12.16 -21.27
C TYR A 858 -14.18 11.24 -21.37
N ILE A 859 -15.16 11.54 -22.23
CA ILE A 859 -16.36 10.72 -22.42
C ILE A 859 -16.06 9.61 -23.43
N VAL A 860 -16.20 8.36 -23.00
CA VAL A 860 -15.89 7.16 -23.80
C VAL A 860 -17.13 6.45 -24.35
N ASP A 861 -18.28 6.55 -23.67
CA ASP A 861 -19.56 5.96 -24.10
C ASP A 861 -20.72 6.92 -23.77
N MET A 862 -21.88 6.67 -24.35
CA MET A 862 -23.12 7.34 -23.98
C MET A 862 -24.28 6.35 -24.10
N ARG A 863 -25.03 6.20 -23.01
CA ARG A 863 -26.20 5.32 -22.93
C ARG A 863 -27.47 6.14 -22.76
N THR A 864 -28.48 5.90 -23.59
CA THR A 864 -29.83 6.45 -23.39
C THR A 864 -30.74 5.38 -22.82
N VAL A 865 -31.31 5.66 -21.64
CA VAL A 865 -32.16 4.77 -20.86
C VAL A 865 -33.59 5.29 -20.88
N ASN A 866 -34.55 4.40 -21.12
CA ASN A 866 -35.99 4.72 -21.18
C ASN A 866 -36.79 3.91 -20.15
N SER A 867 -36.29 3.83 -18.92
CA SER A 867 -36.88 3.00 -17.86
C SER A 867 -38.19 3.58 -17.35
N LYS A 868 -39.14 2.69 -17.05
CA LYS A 868 -40.49 3.08 -16.63
C LYS A 868 -40.47 3.68 -15.22
N THR A 869 -40.80 4.97 -15.10
CA THR A 869 -40.86 5.72 -13.84
C THR A 869 -42.16 5.44 -13.08
N ARG A 870 -42.25 5.93 -11.83
CA ARG A 870 -43.43 5.66 -10.96
C ARG A 870 -44.72 6.29 -11.47
N ASP A 871 -44.63 7.40 -12.21
CA ASP A 871 -45.74 8.05 -12.89
C ASP A 871 -46.19 7.33 -14.17
N GLY A 872 -45.54 6.20 -14.50
CA GLY A 872 -45.89 5.35 -15.63
C GLY A 872 -45.27 5.79 -16.97
N LYS A 873 -44.49 6.88 -16.99
CA LYS A 873 -43.77 7.35 -18.16
C LYS A 873 -42.43 6.63 -18.33
N SER A 874 -41.79 6.85 -19.48
CA SER A 874 -40.45 6.34 -19.79
C SER A 874 -39.61 7.49 -20.37
N PRO A 875 -39.20 8.47 -19.54
CA PRO A 875 -38.39 9.58 -20.02
C PRO A 875 -37.03 9.08 -20.52
N ALA A 876 -36.52 9.69 -21.58
CA ALA A 876 -35.17 9.42 -22.07
C ALA A 876 -34.14 10.11 -21.16
N THR A 877 -33.34 9.32 -20.46
CA THR A 877 -32.24 9.80 -19.61
C THR A 877 -30.93 9.33 -20.21
N LYS A 878 -30.01 10.26 -20.47
CA LYS A 878 -28.67 9.95 -20.94
C LYS A 878 -27.72 9.73 -19.77
N TRP A 879 -26.76 8.84 -19.96
CA TRP A 879 -25.64 8.58 -19.07
C TRP A 879 -24.36 8.61 -19.91
N TYR A 880 -23.34 9.30 -19.42
CA TYR A 880 -22.02 9.44 -20.04
C TYR A 880 -20.97 8.69 -19.23
#